data_AF-A0A956HDM4-F1
#
_entry.id   AF-A0A956HDM4-F1
#
_cell.length_a   1.000
_cell.length_b   1.000
_cell.length_c   1.000
_cell.angle_alpha   90.00
_cell.angle_beta   90.00
_cell.angle_gamma   90.00
#
_symmetry.space_group_name_H-M   'P 1'
#
loop_
_entity.id
_entity.type
_entity.pdbx_description
1 polymer ?
#
loop_
_entity_poly.entity_id
_entity_poly.type
_entity_poly.pdbx_seq_one_letter_code
_entity_poly.pdbx_strand_id
1 'polypeptide(L)'
;RVDEERRCGELVIDGPMLADGYLHAPDSIEPLTPGGVRTGDVGFHHEGQLYLVDRIGNLIIRRGCNFLARELEVEVARALGLHHGRVLVLDTDLQDPESALVVVVQRDQPLDRREVVSRLAGLDLPVPLSAVYRLAARTHTRTSSGKKRYAWLRHLIASGELTPELTLSPAPRSVAVQGAVAEALAELGYPAARPEDRLREELGLDSLTRVELASALASKLGVSLTVDALIAARTVAELGALLEEAPAGEGASFEQSVHARVLAEIPQMLVDVEEQRGRALRIAGRWVEDFASCNYLAMDLDEEVLASIGPAVARWGTHPSWTRAVASPAIYRALERALAELVDAPDTLCFPTITLLHAGVLPVLCGAGALLVDTSAHASIQDAALIAQGRGASVRRFPHGDLEALESQLRASLQLPARVIAVDGVYSMSGLSADLPRLCELARRYDATVYVDDAHGLGLLGASPSREAPWGRGGGGVVRWHGLDYGADRIVYVSGLSKAFSSMGAFVTCRSAAERQRLTAANTFVFSGPLPVAAIATALAALRRNAELGEARRAHVLRLSRQLIEGARALGFTVESPLGFPIITVITGGLDATIRACKALWTHGILITPAVYPAMPLDAGGVRFSMTAANTEAQVARALTALREIARGR
;
A
#
# COMPACT_ATOMS: atom_id res chain seq x y z
N ARG A 1 -18.68 35.48 -8.17
CA ARG A 1 -19.55 35.17 -9.31
C ARG A 1 -19.32 33.70 -9.65
N VAL A 2 -20.38 32.92 -9.78
CA VAL A 2 -20.26 31.47 -10.05
C VAL A 2 -20.05 31.29 -11.55
N ASP A 3 -18.81 31.46 -12.01
CA ASP A 3 -18.49 31.46 -13.45
C ASP A 3 -17.69 30.22 -13.89
N GLU A 4 -17.24 29.39 -12.94
CA GLU A 4 -16.34 28.25 -13.18
C GLU A 4 -16.96 26.91 -12.72
N GLU A 5 -16.77 25.87 -13.52
CA GLU A 5 -17.26 24.51 -13.23
C GLU A 5 -16.63 23.97 -11.95
N ARG A 6 -17.47 23.45 -11.03
CA ARG A 6 -17.10 22.90 -9.72
C ARG A 6 -16.36 23.88 -8.78
N ARG A 7 -16.42 25.18 -9.02
CA ARG A 7 -15.88 26.19 -8.10
C ARG A 7 -16.99 26.95 -7.39
N CYS A 8 -16.97 26.92 -6.06
CA CYS A 8 -17.92 27.68 -5.24
C CYS A 8 -17.67 29.19 -5.37
N GLY A 9 -18.72 29.95 -5.62
CA GLY A 9 -18.69 31.41 -5.65
C GLY A 9 -20.01 32.02 -5.17
N GLU A 10 -20.00 33.32 -4.90
CA GLU A 10 -21.25 34.04 -4.63
C GLU A 10 -22.08 34.17 -5.90
N LEU A 11 -23.39 33.91 -5.77
CA LEU A 11 -24.37 34.11 -6.81
C LEU A 11 -24.72 35.60 -6.92
N VAL A 12 -24.45 36.15 -8.09
CA VAL A 12 -24.77 37.52 -8.45
C VAL A 12 -25.79 37.45 -9.57
N ILE A 13 -26.97 38.03 -9.34
CA ILE A 13 -28.04 38.07 -10.34
C ILE A 13 -27.96 39.44 -11.03
N ASP A 14 -27.88 39.41 -12.35
CA ASP A 14 -27.85 40.60 -13.19
C ASP A 14 -28.86 40.42 -14.32
N GLY A 15 -29.59 41.49 -14.66
CA GLY A 15 -30.61 41.43 -15.69
C GLY A 15 -31.56 42.64 -15.72
N PRO A 16 -32.28 42.84 -16.84
CA PRO A 16 -33.09 44.03 -17.10
C PRO A 16 -34.28 44.22 -16.13
N MET A 17 -34.65 43.18 -15.37
CA MET A 17 -35.69 43.25 -14.34
C MET A 17 -35.19 43.78 -12.98
N LEU A 18 -33.88 44.03 -12.85
CA LEU A 18 -33.23 44.57 -11.65
C LEU A 18 -32.73 46.01 -11.90
N ALA A 19 -33.61 46.87 -12.38
CA ALA A 19 -33.37 48.30 -12.64
C ALA A 19 -34.30 49.18 -11.79
N ASP A 20 -33.87 50.41 -11.50
CA ASP A 20 -34.61 51.35 -10.63
C ASP A 20 -35.91 51.87 -11.28
N GLY A 21 -35.98 51.86 -12.62
CA GLY A 21 -37.09 52.36 -13.41
C GLY A 21 -37.94 51.26 -14.05
N TYR A 22 -38.95 50.76 -13.33
CA TYR A 22 -40.02 49.97 -13.98
C TYR A 22 -41.44 50.45 -13.66
N LEU A 23 -41.65 51.18 -12.55
CA LEU A 23 -42.99 51.69 -12.22
C LEU A 23 -43.24 53.13 -12.70
N HIS A 24 -42.20 53.94 -12.87
CA HIS A 24 -42.35 55.40 -13.11
C HIS A 24 -41.47 56.00 -14.22
N ALA A 25 -40.51 55.26 -14.80
CA ALA A 25 -39.64 55.76 -15.87
C ALA A 25 -39.09 54.59 -16.73
N PRO A 26 -39.83 54.13 -17.76
CA PRO A 26 -39.44 52.96 -18.56
C PRO A 26 -38.18 53.16 -19.44
N ASP A 27 -37.74 54.41 -19.63
CA ASP A 27 -36.58 54.74 -20.46
C ASP A 27 -35.27 54.85 -19.67
N SER A 28 -35.29 54.70 -18.33
CA SER A 28 -34.08 54.69 -17.49
C SER A 28 -33.83 53.30 -16.90
N ILE A 29 -33.27 52.41 -17.72
CA ILE A 29 -32.78 51.11 -17.27
C ILE A 29 -31.35 51.27 -16.75
N GLU A 30 -31.20 52.00 -15.64
CA GLU A 30 -29.95 51.93 -14.88
C GLU A 30 -30.00 50.72 -13.93
N PRO A 31 -28.97 49.85 -13.93
CA PRO A 31 -28.89 48.74 -12.99
C PRO A 31 -28.95 49.26 -11.54
N LEU A 32 -29.75 48.62 -10.70
CA LEU A 32 -29.87 48.95 -9.26
C LEU A 32 -28.51 49.02 -8.55
N THR A 33 -27.53 48.25 -9.02
CA THR A 33 -26.13 48.29 -8.56
C THR A 33 -25.19 47.97 -9.73
N PRO A 34 -24.09 48.72 -9.93
CA PRO A 34 -23.05 48.36 -10.87
C PRO A 34 -22.45 46.99 -10.51
N GLY A 35 -22.59 46.00 -11.39
CA GLY A 35 -22.08 44.63 -11.18
C GLY A 35 -23.11 43.60 -10.71
N GLY A 36 -24.41 43.95 -10.67
CA GLY A 36 -25.51 43.02 -10.36
C GLY A 36 -25.81 42.88 -8.87
N VAL A 37 -27.00 42.37 -8.55
CA VAL A 37 -27.45 42.19 -7.16
C VAL A 37 -26.77 40.96 -6.55
N ARG A 38 -25.91 41.22 -5.57
CA ARG A 38 -25.28 40.19 -4.75
C ARG A 38 -26.33 39.55 -3.85
N THR A 39 -26.69 38.31 -4.12
CA THR A 39 -27.74 37.59 -3.36
C THR A 39 -27.26 37.22 -1.96
N GLY A 40 -25.95 37.13 -1.75
CA GLY A 40 -25.34 36.53 -0.57
C GLY A 40 -25.54 35.01 -0.47
N ASP A 41 -26.04 34.36 -1.52
CA ASP A 41 -26.11 32.92 -1.68
C ASP A 41 -24.84 32.42 -2.40
N VAL A 42 -24.36 31.23 -2.06
CA VAL A 42 -23.14 30.59 -2.57
C VAL A 42 -23.54 29.32 -3.31
N GLY A 43 -22.98 29.13 -4.49
CA GLY A 43 -23.23 27.95 -5.33
C GLY A 43 -22.08 27.63 -6.25
N PHE A 44 -22.20 26.54 -6.99
CA PHE A 44 -21.28 26.15 -8.07
C PHE A 44 -22.05 25.61 -9.27
N HIS A 45 -21.45 25.72 -10.46
CA HIS A 45 -21.96 25.08 -11.67
C HIS A 45 -21.40 23.66 -11.81
N HIS A 46 -22.26 22.69 -12.12
CA HIS A 46 -21.81 21.34 -12.51
C HIS A 46 -22.78 20.73 -13.52
N GLU A 47 -22.26 20.23 -14.65
CA GLU A 47 -23.05 19.57 -15.71
C GLU A 47 -24.22 20.45 -16.20
N GLY A 48 -23.97 21.75 -16.36
CA GLY A 48 -24.96 22.72 -16.83
C GLY A 48 -26.04 23.08 -15.81
N GLN A 49 -25.98 22.57 -14.58
CA GLN A 49 -26.88 22.91 -13.48
C GLN A 49 -26.19 23.82 -12.46
N LEU A 50 -26.93 24.76 -11.87
CA LEU A 50 -26.47 25.58 -10.75
C LEU A 50 -26.90 24.92 -9.44
N TYR A 51 -25.94 24.53 -8.61
CA TYR A 51 -26.18 23.99 -7.29
C TYR A 51 -26.03 25.09 -6.25
N LEU A 52 -27.11 25.39 -5.52
CA LEU A 52 -27.08 26.29 -4.36
C LEU A 52 -26.62 25.52 -3.14
N VAL A 53 -25.54 25.99 -2.51
CA VAL A 53 -24.89 25.31 -1.38
C VAL A 53 -25.35 25.92 -0.05
N ASP A 54 -25.10 27.21 0.17
CA ASP A 54 -25.49 27.93 1.40
C ASP A 54 -25.42 29.45 1.18
N ARG A 55 -25.36 30.27 2.23
CA ARG A 55 -25.12 31.72 2.17
C ARG A 55 -23.70 32.08 2.56
N ILE A 56 -23.16 33.15 1.98
CA ILE A 56 -21.80 33.62 2.24
C ILE A 56 -21.57 33.96 3.72
N GLY A 57 -22.62 34.40 4.42
CA GLY A 57 -22.57 34.70 5.86
C GLY A 57 -22.53 33.47 6.78
N ASN A 58 -22.75 32.26 6.24
CA ASN A 58 -22.76 30.98 6.95
C ASN A 58 -21.52 30.12 6.63
N LEU A 59 -20.63 30.61 5.77
CA LEU A 59 -19.41 29.92 5.38
C LEU A 59 -18.29 30.25 6.37
N ILE A 60 -17.54 29.25 6.79
CA ILE A 60 -16.32 29.41 7.58
C ILE A 60 -15.14 29.16 6.64
N ILE A 61 -14.34 30.19 6.37
CA ILE A 61 -13.20 30.10 5.44
C ILE A 61 -11.90 30.00 6.25
N ARG A 62 -11.10 28.95 6.01
CA ARG A 62 -9.86 28.69 6.74
C ARG A 62 -8.81 28.09 5.83
N ARG A 63 -7.63 28.73 5.78
CA ARG A 63 -6.47 28.27 4.97
C ARG A 63 -6.82 27.94 3.51
N GLY A 64 -7.76 28.69 2.92
CA GLY A 64 -8.22 28.47 1.53
C GLY A 64 -9.31 27.39 1.38
N CYS A 65 -9.72 26.73 2.45
CA CYS A 65 -10.83 25.78 2.49
C CYS A 65 -12.13 26.44 2.99
N ASN A 66 -13.25 25.97 2.45
CA ASN A 66 -14.59 26.46 2.76
C ASN A 66 -15.36 25.39 3.57
N PHE A 67 -15.72 25.69 4.81
CA PHE A 67 -16.47 24.80 5.69
C PHE A 67 -17.90 25.31 5.89
N LEU A 68 -18.87 24.39 5.85
CA LEU A 68 -20.27 24.71 6.12
C LEU A 68 -20.51 24.67 7.62
N ALA A 69 -20.91 25.80 8.22
CA ALA A 69 -21.21 25.86 9.65
C ALA A 69 -22.24 24.80 10.09
N ARG A 70 -23.18 24.46 9.21
CA ARG A 70 -24.20 23.44 9.46
C ARG A 70 -23.63 22.03 9.66
N GLU A 71 -22.56 21.66 8.95
CA GLU A 71 -21.95 20.34 9.07
C GLU A 71 -21.28 20.21 10.44
N LEU A 72 -20.50 21.22 10.82
CA LEU A 72 -19.85 21.32 12.13
C LEU A 72 -20.88 21.32 13.26
N GLU A 73 -22.00 22.01 13.11
CA GLU A 73 -23.10 22.02 14.08
C GLU A 73 -23.73 20.64 14.29
N VAL A 74 -23.86 19.83 13.23
CA VAL A 74 -24.41 18.47 13.34
C VAL A 74 -23.45 17.56 14.11
N GLU A 75 -22.16 17.66 13.83
CA GLU A 75 -21.13 16.87 14.50
C GLU A 75 -21.01 17.23 15.99
N VAL A 76 -20.91 18.53 16.29
CA VAL A 76 -20.85 19.03 17.67
C VAL A 76 -22.14 18.69 18.43
N ALA A 77 -23.31 18.82 17.81
CA ALA A 77 -24.56 18.45 18.44
C ALA A 77 -24.66 16.95 18.72
N ARG A 78 -24.20 16.10 17.79
CA ARG A 78 -24.13 14.65 18.00
C ARG A 78 -23.22 14.30 19.18
N ALA A 79 -22.03 14.88 19.24
CA ALA A 79 -21.11 14.67 20.35
C ALA A 79 -21.74 15.06 21.68
N LEU A 80 -22.35 16.24 21.77
CA LEU A 80 -22.97 16.73 23.00
C LEU A 80 -24.32 16.05 23.34
N GLY A 81 -24.83 15.15 22.49
CA GLY A 81 -26.14 14.53 22.68
C GLY A 81 -27.30 15.53 22.59
N LEU A 82 -27.14 16.58 21.78
CA LEU A 82 -28.11 17.66 21.62
C LEU A 82 -28.73 17.63 20.22
N HIS A 83 -29.91 18.24 20.10
CA HIS A 83 -30.50 18.48 18.79
C HIS A 83 -29.72 19.58 18.05
N HIS A 84 -29.30 19.33 16.80
CA HIS A 84 -28.49 20.26 16.00
C HIS A 84 -29.11 21.67 15.87
N GLY A 85 -30.44 21.78 15.92
CA GLY A 85 -31.14 23.07 15.92
C GLY A 85 -30.86 23.96 17.15
N ARG A 86 -30.26 23.42 18.22
CA ARG A 86 -29.88 24.11 19.46
C ARG A 86 -28.38 24.39 19.56
N VAL A 87 -27.61 24.01 18.54
CA VAL A 87 -26.17 24.25 18.46
C VAL A 87 -25.92 25.21 17.31
N LEU A 88 -25.11 26.22 17.58
CA LEU A 88 -24.53 27.08 16.57
C LEU A 88 -23.02 27.01 16.65
N VAL A 89 -22.35 26.87 15.51
CA VAL A 89 -20.90 26.97 15.40
C VAL A 89 -20.62 28.22 14.59
N LEU A 90 -19.82 29.13 15.15
CA LEU A 90 -19.44 30.35 14.44
C LEU A 90 -18.00 30.72 14.70
N ASP A 91 -17.48 31.45 13.73
CA ASP A 91 -16.24 32.20 13.81
C ASP A 91 -16.48 33.56 14.48
N THR A 92 -15.69 33.88 15.51
CA THR A 92 -15.76 35.15 16.25
C THR A 92 -15.01 36.28 15.58
N ASP A 93 -14.01 35.99 14.74
CA ASP A 93 -13.28 37.00 13.96
C ASP A 93 -13.09 36.53 12.52
N LEU A 94 -13.97 37.03 11.65
CA LEU A 94 -13.97 36.72 10.22
C LEU A 94 -12.75 37.27 9.46
N GLN A 95 -11.95 38.14 10.08
CA GLN A 95 -10.75 38.72 9.47
C GLN A 95 -9.46 38.04 9.93
N ASP A 96 -9.51 37.30 11.04
CA ASP A 96 -8.37 36.54 11.56
C ASP A 96 -8.45 35.06 11.12
N PRO A 97 -7.58 34.61 10.19
CA PRO A 97 -7.56 33.22 9.73
C PRO A 97 -7.13 32.21 10.80
N GLU A 98 -6.55 32.66 11.91
CA GLU A 98 -6.12 31.82 13.04
C GLU A 98 -7.12 31.86 14.22
N SER A 99 -8.27 32.53 14.06
CA SER A 99 -9.28 32.57 15.11
C SER A 99 -9.97 31.21 15.27
N ALA A 100 -10.10 30.77 16.51
CA ALA A 100 -10.71 29.49 16.86
C ALA A 100 -12.25 29.58 16.82
N LEU A 101 -12.89 28.44 16.57
CA LEU A 101 -14.35 28.36 16.49
C LEU A 101 -14.98 28.38 17.89
N VAL A 102 -16.18 28.97 17.99
CA VAL A 102 -16.96 28.93 19.23
C VAL A 102 -18.28 28.19 19.02
N VAL A 103 -18.67 27.45 20.05
CA VAL A 103 -19.95 26.74 20.08
C VAL A 103 -20.93 27.50 20.95
N VAL A 104 -22.12 27.79 20.43
CA VAL A 104 -23.22 28.37 21.20
C VAL A 104 -24.32 27.33 21.36
N VAL A 105 -24.64 26.99 22.61
CA VAL A 105 -25.63 25.98 22.96
C VAL A 105 -26.86 26.64 23.58
N GLN A 106 -28.04 26.38 23.02
CA GLN A 106 -29.31 26.86 23.56
C GLN A 106 -29.91 25.90 24.57
N ARG A 107 -29.81 26.23 25.86
CA ARG A 107 -30.34 25.45 26.99
C ARG A 107 -30.42 26.28 28.27
N ASP A 108 -31.36 25.94 29.15
CA ASP A 108 -31.51 26.62 30.44
C ASP A 108 -30.55 26.08 31.49
N GLN A 109 -30.33 24.77 31.54
CA GLN A 109 -29.39 24.14 32.46
C GLN A 109 -27.94 24.28 31.97
N PRO A 110 -26.92 24.33 32.83
CA PRO A 110 -25.51 24.24 32.41
C PRO A 110 -25.18 22.84 31.88
N LEU A 111 -24.13 22.72 31.07
CA LEU A 111 -23.57 21.43 30.67
C LEU A 111 -22.53 20.95 31.71
N ASP A 112 -22.37 19.64 31.89
CA ASP A 112 -21.26 19.14 32.70
C ASP A 112 -19.93 19.45 31.98
N ARG A 113 -19.08 20.25 32.64
CA ARG A 113 -17.78 20.68 32.10
C ARG A 113 -16.90 19.49 31.69
N ARG A 114 -16.84 18.43 32.49
CA ARG A 114 -15.99 17.27 32.21
C ARG A 114 -16.50 16.50 30.99
N GLU A 115 -17.82 16.38 30.89
CA GLU A 115 -18.48 15.72 29.78
C GLU A 115 -18.29 16.49 28.47
N VAL A 116 -18.46 17.82 28.48
CA VAL A 116 -18.25 18.66 27.29
C VAL A 116 -16.82 18.56 26.77
N VAL A 117 -15.84 18.71 27.66
CA VAL A 117 -14.42 18.63 27.26
C VAL A 117 -14.10 17.25 26.69
N SER A 118 -14.53 16.17 27.36
CA SER A 118 -14.28 14.81 26.90
C SER A 118 -14.92 14.51 25.55
N ARG A 119 -16.17 14.92 25.34
CA ARG A 119 -16.91 14.62 24.11
C ARG A 119 -16.47 15.46 22.91
N LEU A 120 -15.98 16.68 23.14
CA LEU A 120 -15.48 17.55 22.08
C LEU A 120 -14.01 17.26 21.73
N ALA A 121 -13.20 16.72 22.66
CA ALA A 121 -11.78 16.43 22.42
C ALA A 121 -11.54 15.34 21.34
N GLY A 122 -12.51 14.46 21.11
CA GLY A 122 -12.43 13.40 20.10
C GLY A 122 -13.04 13.75 18.74
N LEU A 123 -13.41 15.01 18.51
CA LEU A 123 -13.94 15.44 17.22
C LEU A 123 -12.80 15.83 16.27
N ASP A 124 -12.80 15.26 15.08
CA ASP A 124 -11.91 15.64 13.98
C ASP A 124 -12.44 16.90 13.28
N LEU A 125 -12.43 18.03 13.99
CA LEU A 125 -12.85 19.31 13.45
C LEU A 125 -11.70 19.96 12.68
N PRO A 126 -11.97 20.59 11.52
CA PRO A 126 -10.94 21.26 10.72
C PRO A 126 -10.31 22.48 11.41
N VAL A 127 -10.91 22.96 12.50
CA VAL A 127 -10.45 24.09 13.33
C VAL A 127 -10.74 23.79 14.80
N PRO A 128 -9.80 24.07 15.73
CA PRO A 128 -10.05 23.88 17.14
C PRO A 128 -11.18 24.78 17.66
N LEU A 129 -11.97 24.25 18.61
CA LEU A 129 -12.95 25.02 19.38
C LEU A 129 -12.25 25.70 20.56
N SER A 130 -12.46 27.00 20.76
CA SER A 130 -11.87 27.78 21.87
C SER A 130 -12.80 28.00 23.05
N ALA A 131 -14.12 27.95 22.83
CA ALA A 131 -15.08 28.18 23.89
C ALA A 131 -16.47 27.61 23.58
N VAL A 132 -17.20 27.34 24.65
CA VAL A 132 -18.64 27.02 24.64
C VAL A 132 -19.39 28.12 25.38
N TYR A 133 -20.36 28.72 24.70
CA TYR A 133 -21.28 29.71 25.22
C TYR A 133 -22.66 29.09 25.42
N ARG A 134 -23.37 29.50 26.47
CA ARG A 134 -24.76 29.09 26.70
C ARG A 134 -25.71 30.24 26.51
N LEU A 135 -26.77 29.98 25.76
CA LEU A 135 -27.93 30.85 25.64
C LEU A 135 -29.14 30.18 26.30
N ALA A 136 -29.99 30.96 26.95
CA ALA A 136 -31.27 30.46 27.45
C ALA A 136 -32.08 29.78 26.33
N ALA A 137 -32.82 28.72 26.66
CA ALA A 137 -33.51 27.89 25.68
C ALA A 137 -34.59 28.66 24.90
N ARG A 138 -35.13 29.73 25.50
CA ARG A 138 -36.16 30.60 24.91
C ARG A 138 -35.59 31.74 24.06
N THR A 139 -34.28 31.86 23.94
CA THR A 139 -33.66 32.92 23.14
C THR A 139 -33.90 32.69 21.64
N HIS A 140 -34.44 33.69 20.95
CA HIS A 140 -34.67 33.61 19.51
C HIS A 140 -33.37 33.80 18.71
N THR A 141 -32.70 32.68 18.43
CA THR A 141 -31.49 32.61 17.57
C THR A 141 -31.82 32.58 16.08
N ARG A 142 -33.10 32.65 15.71
CA ARG A 142 -33.58 32.68 14.33
C ARG A 142 -34.47 33.89 14.05
N THR A 143 -34.48 34.36 12.81
CA THR A 143 -35.43 35.36 12.30
C THR A 143 -36.83 34.76 12.15
N SER A 144 -37.84 35.60 11.89
CA SER A 144 -39.21 35.16 11.58
C SER A 144 -39.29 34.21 10.37
N SER A 145 -38.32 34.28 9.46
CA SER A 145 -38.14 33.38 8.31
C SER A 145 -37.29 32.13 8.60
N GLY A 146 -36.94 31.89 9.86
CA GLY A 146 -36.19 30.70 10.29
C GLY A 146 -34.66 30.78 10.10
N LYS A 147 -34.12 31.93 9.65
CA LYS A 147 -32.67 32.12 9.41
C LYS A 147 -31.92 32.31 10.71
N LYS A 148 -30.81 31.59 10.91
CA LYS A 148 -29.94 31.75 12.08
C LYS A 148 -29.33 33.16 12.13
N ARG A 149 -29.28 33.77 13.32
CA ARG A 149 -28.83 35.15 13.54
C ARG A 149 -27.34 35.22 13.92
N TYR A 150 -26.45 34.71 13.08
CA TYR A 150 -25.00 34.66 13.37
C TYR A 150 -24.37 36.03 13.64
N ALA A 151 -24.74 37.05 12.86
CA ALA A 151 -24.21 38.41 13.06
C ALA A 151 -24.59 39.00 14.43
N TRP A 152 -25.80 38.72 14.91
CA TRP A 152 -26.24 39.14 16.24
C TRP A 152 -25.47 38.40 17.34
N LEU A 153 -25.21 37.10 17.18
CA LEU A 153 -24.41 36.33 18.13
C LEU A 153 -22.97 36.82 18.20
N ARG A 154 -22.35 37.11 17.05
CA ARG A 154 -21.02 37.73 16.98
C ARG A 154 -20.99 39.05 17.73
N HIS A 155 -22.01 39.90 17.53
CA HIS A 155 -22.11 41.17 18.24
C HIS A 155 -22.18 40.99 19.76
N LEU A 156 -23.03 40.08 20.25
CA LEU A 156 -23.13 39.81 21.69
C LEU A 156 -21.83 39.30 22.31
N ILE A 157 -21.08 38.45 21.59
CA ILE A 157 -19.78 37.95 22.05
C ILE A 157 -18.76 39.08 22.05
N ALA A 158 -18.71 39.88 20.97
CA ALA A 158 -17.76 40.99 20.83
C ALA A 158 -18.05 42.15 21.82
N SER A 159 -19.31 42.42 22.14
CA SER A 159 -19.70 43.44 23.12
C SER A 159 -19.55 42.97 24.57
N GLY A 160 -19.28 41.68 24.79
CA GLY A 160 -19.19 41.07 26.12
C GLY A 160 -20.54 40.80 26.79
N GLU A 161 -21.66 41.03 26.10
CA GLU A 161 -23.01 40.70 26.57
C GLU A 161 -23.26 39.18 26.67
N LEU A 162 -22.51 38.38 25.91
CA LEU A 162 -22.49 36.93 26.01
C LEU A 162 -21.08 36.45 26.36
N THR A 163 -20.91 35.97 27.60
CA THR A 163 -19.64 35.45 28.12
C THR A 163 -19.55 33.92 27.98
N PRO A 164 -18.34 33.35 27.81
CA PRO A 164 -18.18 31.92 27.66
C PRO A 164 -18.53 31.20 28.97
N GLU A 165 -19.27 30.10 28.87
CA GLU A 165 -19.51 29.19 30.01
C GLU A 165 -18.29 28.31 30.26
N LEU A 166 -17.63 27.89 29.17
CA LEU A 166 -16.42 27.09 29.20
C LEU A 166 -15.42 27.66 28.20
N THR A 167 -14.22 27.96 28.67
CA THR A 167 -13.06 28.15 27.79
C THR A 167 -12.42 26.79 27.56
N LEU A 168 -12.29 26.42 26.29
CA LEU A 168 -11.59 25.22 25.85
C LEU A 168 -10.15 25.64 25.53
N SER A 169 -9.22 25.31 26.41
CA SER A 169 -7.82 25.26 26.01
C SER A 169 -7.63 24.00 25.16
N PRO A 170 -6.84 24.03 24.08
CA PRO A 170 -6.44 22.80 23.40
C PRO A 170 -5.93 21.82 24.47
N ALA A 171 -6.38 20.56 24.40
CA ALA A 171 -5.92 19.55 25.33
C ALA A 171 -4.39 19.56 25.35
N PRO A 172 -3.75 19.42 26.53
CA PRO A 172 -2.30 19.27 26.57
C PRO A 172 -1.92 18.17 25.59
N ARG A 173 -0.97 18.45 24.69
CA ARG A 173 -0.53 17.53 23.64
C ARG A 173 -0.28 16.12 24.18
N SER A 174 0.18 16.02 25.43
CA SER A 174 0.38 14.77 26.17
C SER A 174 -0.86 13.89 26.31
N VAL A 175 -2.05 14.46 26.55
CA VAL A 175 -3.29 13.68 26.68
C VAL A 175 -3.74 13.12 25.33
N ALA A 176 -3.59 13.91 24.26
CA ALA A 176 -3.92 13.48 22.91
C ALA A 176 -2.95 12.37 22.42
N VAL A 177 -1.66 12.53 22.69
CA VAL A 177 -0.64 11.52 22.36
C VAL A 177 -0.88 10.22 23.12
N GLN A 178 -1.15 10.28 24.43
CA GLN A 178 -1.45 9.07 25.22
C GLN A 178 -2.69 8.33 24.72
N GLY A 179 -3.75 9.06 24.37
CA GLY A 179 -4.96 8.47 23.78
C GLY A 179 -4.68 7.79 22.44
N ALA A 180 -3.96 8.47 21.54
CA ALA A 180 -3.59 7.91 20.24
C ALA A 180 -2.71 6.66 20.36
N VAL A 181 -1.73 6.67 21.28
CA VAL A 181 -0.86 5.52 21.57
C VAL A 181 -1.66 4.31 22.04
N ALA A 182 -2.58 4.50 22.99
CA ALA A 182 -3.42 3.42 23.50
C ALA A 182 -4.35 2.85 22.41
N GLU A 183 -4.94 3.71 21.59
CA GLU A 183 -5.84 3.32 20.50
C GLU A 183 -5.08 2.54 19.41
N ALA A 184 -3.92 3.04 18.96
CA ALA A 184 -3.12 2.37 17.94
C ALA A 184 -2.58 1.01 18.42
N LEU A 185 -2.19 0.89 19.70
CA LEU A 185 -1.82 -0.40 20.29
C LEU A 185 -3.01 -1.37 20.33
N ALA A 186 -4.21 -0.90 20.66
CA ALA A 186 -5.41 -1.73 20.64
C ALA A 186 -5.76 -2.22 19.21
N GLU A 187 -5.63 -1.36 18.20
CA GLU A 187 -5.82 -1.72 16.78
C GLU A 187 -4.83 -2.81 16.32
N LEU A 188 -3.60 -2.79 16.84
CA LEU A 188 -2.56 -3.80 16.57
C LEU A 188 -2.70 -5.07 17.43
N GLY A 189 -3.74 -5.19 18.26
CA GLY A 189 -4.00 -6.38 19.07
C GLY A 189 -3.48 -6.33 20.51
N TYR A 190 -3.06 -5.15 21.00
CA TYR A 190 -2.51 -4.94 22.34
C TYR A 190 -3.38 -3.97 23.20
N PRO A 191 -4.67 -4.28 23.46
CA PRO A 191 -5.62 -3.36 24.10
C PRO A 191 -5.37 -3.12 25.60
N ALA A 192 -4.44 -3.86 26.22
CA ALA A 192 -4.13 -3.79 27.65
C ALA A 192 -2.73 -3.22 27.95
N ALA A 193 -2.07 -2.62 26.96
CA ALA A 193 -0.73 -2.07 27.10
C ALA A 193 -0.69 -0.88 28.09
N ARG A 194 0.33 -0.86 28.93
CA ARG A 194 0.58 0.16 29.97
C ARG A 194 1.77 1.04 29.60
N PRO A 195 1.86 2.27 30.13
CA PRO A 195 2.98 3.18 29.85
C PRO A 195 4.36 2.58 30.16
N GLU A 196 4.46 1.81 31.23
CA GLU A 196 5.69 1.12 31.66
C GLU A 196 6.04 -0.11 30.82
N ASP A 197 5.11 -0.62 30.01
CA ASP A 197 5.32 -1.85 29.28
C ASP A 197 6.46 -1.66 28.26
N ARG A 198 7.37 -2.63 28.25
CA ARG A 198 8.47 -2.66 27.29
C ARG A 198 7.98 -3.10 25.93
N LEU A 199 8.22 -2.27 24.92
CA LEU A 199 7.75 -2.49 23.55
C LEU A 199 8.21 -3.85 23.02
N ARG A 200 9.47 -4.24 23.23
CA ARG A 200 10.02 -5.49 22.70
C ARG A 200 9.86 -6.68 23.66
N GLU A 201 10.22 -6.49 24.93
CA GLU A 201 10.33 -7.60 25.89
C GLU A 201 8.98 -8.07 26.44
N GLU A 202 8.01 -7.16 26.58
CA GLU A 202 6.73 -7.44 27.25
C GLU A 202 5.57 -7.45 26.27
N LEU A 203 5.53 -6.46 25.36
CA LEU A 203 4.52 -6.42 24.30
C LEU A 203 4.91 -7.25 23.07
N GLY A 204 6.15 -7.73 22.99
CA GLY A 204 6.59 -8.54 21.85
C GLY A 204 6.58 -7.78 20.52
N LEU A 205 6.51 -6.44 20.54
CA LEU A 205 6.52 -5.62 19.34
C LEU A 205 7.90 -5.70 18.73
N ASP A 206 8.00 -6.47 17.65
CA ASP A 206 9.19 -6.50 16.83
C ASP A 206 9.37 -5.17 16.08
N SER A 207 10.50 -5.04 15.40
CA SER A 207 10.83 -3.84 14.65
C SER A 207 9.81 -3.50 13.56
N LEU A 208 9.05 -4.47 13.04
CA LEU A 208 8.02 -4.27 12.01
C LEU A 208 6.75 -3.69 12.65
N THR A 209 6.24 -4.33 13.70
CA THR A 209 5.03 -3.88 14.41
C THR A 209 5.22 -2.49 15.04
N ARG A 210 6.45 -2.16 15.47
CA ARG A 210 6.77 -0.82 15.97
C ARG A 210 6.68 0.26 14.89
N VAL A 211 6.99 -0.05 13.63
CA VAL A 211 6.83 0.90 12.53
C VAL A 211 5.36 1.04 12.15
N GLU A 212 4.58 -0.04 12.12
CA GLU A 212 3.13 0.04 11.92
C GLU A 212 2.49 0.94 12.99
N LEU A 213 2.88 0.75 14.24
CA LEU A 213 2.48 1.61 15.36
C LEU A 213 2.89 3.07 15.12
N ALA A 214 4.14 3.32 14.75
CA ALA A 214 4.63 4.68 14.48
C ALA A 214 3.93 5.35 13.29
N SER A 215 3.63 4.61 12.22
CA SER A 215 2.93 5.10 11.04
C SER A 215 1.47 5.42 11.35
N ALA A 216 0.79 4.54 12.10
CA ALA A 216 -0.56 4.79 12.58
C ALA A 216 -0.60 6.05 13.46
N LEU A 217 0.38 6.21 14.36
CA LEU A 217 0.49 7.37 15.24
C LEU A 217 0.85 8.66 14.48
N ALA A 218 1.80 8.60 13.54
CA ALA A 218 2.16 9.72 12.68
C ALA A 218 0.96 10.21 11.87
N SER A 219 0.17 9.29 11.31
CA SER A 219 -1.06 9.61 10.57
C SER A 219 -2.15 10.19 11.47
N LYS A 220 -2.37 9.64 12.67
CA LYS A 220 -3.40 10.12 13.61
C LYS A 220 -3.02 11.47 14.25
N LEU A 221 -1.74 11.71 14.49
CA LEU A 221 -1.24 12.91 15.20
C LEU A 221 -0.70 14.01 14.28
N GLY A 222 -0.51 13.74 12.97
CA GLY A 222 0.06 14.71 12.03
C GLY A 222 1.52 15.08 12.32
N VAL A 223 2.30 14.10 12.82
CA VAL A 223 3.69 14.28 13.25
C VAL A 223 4.67 13.45 12.43
N SER A 224 5.91 13.90 12.33
CA SER A 224 7.00 13.17 11.65
C SER A 224 7.97 12.56 12.67
N LEU A 225 8.13 11.23 12.64
CA LEU A 225 9.11 10.49 13.46
C LEU A 225 10.31 10.04 12.62
N THR A 226 11.52 10.13 13.17
CA THR A 226 12.74 9.61 12.53
C THR A 226 12.99 8.13 12.88
N VAL A 227 13.79 7.45 12.05
CA VAL A 227 14.20 6.06 12.28
C VAL A 227 14.88 5.88 13.64
N ASP A 228 15.79 6.79 13.98
CA ASP A 228 16.55 6.72 15.23
C ASP A 228 15.66 6.94 16.46
N ALA A 229 14.71 7.87 16.38
CA ALA A 229 13.75 8.11 17.46
C ALA A 229 12.89 6.88 17.72
N LEU A 230 12.39 6.24 16.66
CA LEU A 230 11.57 5.04 16.81
C LEU A 230 12.35 3.90 17.44
N ILE A 231 13.59 3.65 17.01
CA ILE A 231 14.45 2.56 17.54
C ILE A 231 14.82 2.84 19.01
N ALA A 232 15.04 4.10 19.38
CA ALA A 232 15.44 4.50 20.72
C ALA A 232 14.37 4.24 21.80
N ALA A 233 13.07 4.31 21.45
CA ALA A 233 11.99 4.06 22.38
C ALA A 233 12.01 2.62 22.92
N ARG A 234 11.99 2.43 24.24
CA ARG A 234 11.96 1.09 24.86
C ARG A 234 10.62 0.79 25.51
N THR A 235 9.91 1.81 25.95
CA THR A 235 8.59 1.70 26.61
C THR A 235 7.51 2.48 25.85
N VAL A 236 6.26 2.16 26.14
CA VAL A 236 5.09 2.92 25.63
C VAL A 236 5.17 4.39 26.03
N ALA A 237 5.60 4.68 27.27
CA ALA A 237 5.78 6.05 27.76
C ALA A 237 6.86 6.82 27.01
N GLU A 238 8.01 6.19 26.73
CA GLU A 238 9.10 6.82 25.96
C GLU A 238 8.68 7.12 24.52
N LEU A 239 7.91 6.23 23.88
CA LEU A 239 7.34 6.49 22.57
C LEU A 239 6.38 7.69 22.60
N GLY A 240 5.54 7.78 23.64
CA GLY A 240 4.67 8.94 23.87
C GLY A 240 5.45 10.24 24.01
N ALA A 241 6.51 10.26 24.81
CA ALA A 241 7.36 11.45 24.97
C ALA A 241 8.00 11.92 23.65
N LEU A 242 8.49 10.97 22.83
CA LEU A 242 9.05 11.30 21.52
C LEU A 242 8.00 11.89 20.55
N LEU A 243 6.76 11.40 20.60
CA LEU A 243 5.64 11.93 19.82
C LEU A 243 5.21 13.33 20.28
N GLU A 244 5.36 13.65 21.56
CA GLU A 244 5.13 14.99 22.10
C GLU A 244 6.17 16.00 21.59
N GLU A 245 7.41 15.56 21.37
CA GLU A 245 8.50 16.41 20.87
C GLU A 245 8.59 16.44 19.34
N ALA A 246 7.92 15.53 18.64
CA ALA A 246 7.99 15.41 17.18
C ALA A 246 7.46 16.69 16.48
N PRO A 247 8.12 17.16 15.40
CA PRO A 247 7.63 18.32 14.66
C PRO A 247 6.31 18.00 13.94
N ALA A 248 5.44 19.01 13.84
CA ALA A 248 4.25 18.96 12.99
C ALA A 248 4.68 18.99 11.52
N GLY A 249 4.14 18.10 10.70
CA GLY A 249 4.43 18.07 9.27
C GLY A 249 3.58 17.04 8.56
N GLU A 250 3.38 17.22 7.25
CA GLU A 250 2.95 16.13 6.37
C GLU A 250 4.06 15.07 6.41
N GLY A 251 3.92 14.13 7.35
CA GLY A 251 4.95 13.16 7.65
C GLY A 251 5.27 12.39 6.38
N ALA A 252 6.50 12.52 5.89
CA ALA A 252 7.02 11.47 5.04
C ALA A 252 6.88 10.17 5.86
N SER A 253 6.16 9.19 5.33
CA SER A 253 5.97 7.94 6.07
C SER A 253 7.35 7.38 6.40
N PHE A 254 7.45 6.66 7.52
CA PHE A 254 8.72 6.08 7.96
C PHE A 254 9.44 5.34 6.82
N GLU A 255 8.68 4.61 6.00
CA GLU A 255 9.13 3.93 4.77
C GLU A 255 9.77 4.89 3.76
N GLN A 256 9.15 6.05 3.53
CA GLN A 256 9.69 7.07 2.63
C GLN A 256 11.02 7.62 3.13
N SER A 257 11.22 7.73 4.45
CA SER A 257 12.50 8.19 5.02
C SER A 257 13.63 7.18 4.79
N VAL A 258 13.37 5.87 5.01
CA VAL A 258 14.34 4.80 4.73
C VAL A 258 14.65 4.74 3.24
N HIS A 259 13.63 4.81 2.40
CA HIS A 259 13.77 4.80 0.94
C HIS A 259 14.58 6.01 0.44
N ALA A 260 14.32 7.21 0.96
CA ALA A 260 15.08 8.41 0.62
C ALA A 260 16.57 8.25 0.94
N ARG A 261 16.91 7.69 2.11
CA ARG A 261 18.31 7.41 2.48
C ARG A 261 18.94 6.36 1.58
N VAL A 262 18.24 5.28 1.25
CA VAL A 262 18.71 4.27 0.30
C VAL A 262 19.05 4.91 -1.05
N LEU A 263 18.13 5.72 -1.61
CA LEU A 263 18.35 6.39 -2.88
C LEU A 263 19.51 7.39 -2.85
N ALA A 264 19.65 8.15 -1.75
CA ALA A 264 20.67 9.17 -1.63
C ALA A 264 22.07 8.61 -1.34
N GLU A 265 22.16 7.53 -0.56
CA GLU A 265 23.44 7.06 -0.02
C GLU A 265 23.98 5.81 -0.71
N ILE A 266 23.15 4.97 -1.34
CA ILE A 266 23.61 3.76 -2.02
C ILE A 266 23.93 4.09 -3.50
N PRO A 267 25.18 3.95 -3.93
CA PRO A 267 25.65 4.52 -5.20
C PRO A 267 25.16 3.80 -6.45
N GLN A 268 24.47 2.67 -6.31
CA GLN A 268 23.92 1.88 -7.41
C GLN A 268 22.40 2.02 -7.56
N MET A 269 21.76 2.89 -6.77
CA MET A 269 20.32 3.16 -6.88
C MET A 269 20.05 4.10 -8.05
N LEU A 270 19.06 3.75 -8.88
CA LEU A 270 18.60 4.56 -10.03
C LEU A 270 19.71 4.93 -11.03
N VAL A 271 20.71 4.06 -11.17
CA VAL A 271 21.79 4.23 -12.15
C VAL A 271 21.39 3.71 -13.52
N ASP A 272 21.90 4.34 -14.58
CA ASP A 272 21.67 3.92 -15.95
C ASP A 272 22.59 2.75 -16.33
N VAL A 273 21.99 1.68 -16.83
CA VAL A 273 22.71 0.55 -17.43
C VAL A 273 22.89 0.82 -18.91
N GLU A 274 24.14 0.94 -19.34
CA GLU A 274 24.49 1.28 -20.72
C GLU A 274 24.58 0.03 -21.60
N GLU A 275 25.01 -1.10 -21.04
CA GLU A 275 25.27 -2.34 -21.77
C GLU A 275 25.26 -3.56 -20.84
N GLN A 276 24.93 -4.73 -21.38
CA GLN A 276 25.07 -6.03 -20.70
C GLN A 276 25.97 -6.95 -21.52
N ARG A 277 26.91 -7.63 -20.85
CA ARG A 277 27.75 -8.69 -21.45
C ARG A 277 27.89 -9.86 -20.47
N GLY A 278 27.34 -11.01 -20.85
CA GLY A 278 27.20 -12.12 -19.91
C GLY A 278 26.40 -11.66 -18.67
N ARG A 279 26.85 -12.03 -17.48
CA ARG A 279 26.30 -11.55 -16.20
C ARG A 279 27.12 -10.39 -15.63
N ALA A 280 27.34 -9.37 -16.44
CA ALA A 280 27.98 -8.11 -16.06
C ALA A 280 27.33 -6.94 -16.81
N LEU A 281 27.27 -5.78 -16.17
CA LEU A 281 26.63 -4.57 -16.67
C LEU A 281 27.65 -3.43 -16.75
N ARG A 282 27.52 -2.58 -17.77
CA ARG A 282 28.31 -1.35 -17.90
C ARG A 282 27.50 -0.19 -17.35
N ILE A 283 27.98 0.43 -16.28
CA ILE A 283 27.29 1.53 -15.57
C ILE A 283 28.29 2.66 -15.35
N ALA A 284 27.99 3.86 -15.85
CA ALA A 284 28.89 5.01 -15.80
C ALA A 284 30.32 4.69 -16.28
N GLY A 285 30.41 4.00 -17.43
CA GLY A 285 31.67 3.60 -18.04
C GLY A 285 32.45 2.46 -17.37
N ARG A 286 32.00 1.91 -16.23
CA ARG A 286 32.66 0.76 -15.57
C ARG A 286 31.84 -0.53 -15.70
N TRP A 287 32.53 -1.66 -15.72
CA TRP A 287 31.90 -2.97 -15.65
C TRP A 287 31.67 -3.39 -14.20
N VAL A 288 30.45 -3.81 -13.91
CA VAL A 288 30.05 -4.36 -12.61
C VAL A 288 29.43 -5.75 -12.78
N GLU A 289 29.71 -6.65 -11.84
CA GLU A 289 29.16 -7.99 -11.78
C GLU A 289 27.73 -7.93 -11.24
N ASP A 290 26.79 -8.56 -11.96
CA ASP A 290 25.37 -8.53 -11.61
C ASP A 290 25.01 -9.69 -10.67
N PHE A 291 24.67 -9.32 -9.43
CA PHE A 291 24.06 -10.18 -8.42
C PHE A 291 22.67 -9.67 -7.99
N ALA A 292 22.06 -8.77 -8.76
CA ALA A 292 20.74 -8.21 -8.49
C ALA A 292 19.64 -8.84 -9.37
N SER A 293 20.00 -9.38 -10.53
CA SER A 293 19.07 -10.01 -11.46
C SER A 293 18.46 -11.29 -10.90
N CYS A 294 17.13 -11.38 -10.95
CA CYS A 294 16.37 -12.58 -10.63
C CYS A 294 16.23 -13.53 -11.85
N ASN A 295 17.05 -13.38 -12.88
CA ASN A 295 17.04 -14.26 -14.05
C ASN A 295 17.79 -15.56 -13.77
N TYR A 296 17.23 -16.36 -12.86
CA TYR A 296 17.94 -17.49 -12.24
C TYR A 296 18.49 -18.50 -13.26
N LEU A 297 17.76 -18.75 -14.35
CA LEU A 297 18.20 -19.66 -15.41
C LEU A 297 18.92 -18.96 -16.57
N ALA A 298 19.19 -17.66 -16.46
CA ALA A 298 19.87 -16.83 -17.44
C ALA A 298 19.30 -16.94 -18.86
N MET A 299 17.97 -16.92 -18.98
CA MET A 299 17.27 -17.04 -20.27
C MET A 299 17.39 -15.77 -21.12
N ASP A 300 17.75 -14.63 -20.53
CA ASP A 300 18.08 -13.38 -21.24
C ASP A 300 19.28 -13.51 -22.17
N LEU A 301 20.20 -14.44 -21.84
CA LEU A 301 21.48 -14.62 -22.52
C LEU A 301 21.49 -15.87 -23.42
N ASP A 302 20.40 -16.63 -23.46
CA ASP A 302 20.33 -17.85 -24.27
C ASP A 302 20.10 -17.50 -25.75
N GLU A 303 21.02 -17.95 -26.60
CA GLU A 303 21.02 -17.64 -28.04
C GLU A 303 19.74 -18.12 -28.75
N GLU A 304 19.18 -19.28 -28.37
CA GLU A 304 17.93 -19.77 -28.96
C GLU A 304 16.72 -18.93 -28.52
N VAL A 305 16.73 -18.44 -27.28
CA VAL A 305 15.70 -17.54 -26.77
C VAL A 305 15.74 -16.21 -27.51
N LEU A 306 16.92 -15.62 -27.69
CA LEU A 306 17.10 -14.38 -28.46
C LEU A 306 16.66 -14.55 -29.92
N ALA A 307 17.08 -15.64 -30.56
CA ALA A 307 16.75 -15.94 -31.95
C ALA A 307 15.25 -16.19 -32.20
N SER A 308 14.47 -16.54 -31.16
CA SER A 308 13.04 -16.82 -31.27
C SER A 308 12.17 -15.59 -31.60
N ILE A 309 12.66 -14.39 -31.28
CA ILE A 309 11.88 -13.15 -31.31
C ILE A 309 11.56 -12.73 -32.75
N GLY A 310 12.57 -12.67 -33.62
CA GLY A 310 12.44 -12.18 -35.00
C GLY A 310 11.37 -12.92 -35.81
N PRO A 311 11.41 -14.27 -35.88
CA PRO A 311 10.39 -15.05 -36.60
C PRO A 311 8.97 -14.86 -36.06
N ALA A 312 8.81 -14.73 -34.73
CA ALA A 312 7.49 -14.52 -34.14
C ALA A 312 6.93 -13.13 -34.48
N VAL A 313 7.76 -12.09 -34.38
CA VAL A 313 7.38 -10.71 -34.74
C VAL A 313 7.06 -10.59 -36.22
N ALA A 314 7.85 -11.24 -37.09
CA ALA A 314 7.57 -11.26 -38.53
C ALA A 314 6.20 -11.88 -38.86
N ARG A 315 5.74 -12.86 -38.07
CA ARG A 315 4.46 -13.54 -38.27
C ARG A 315 3.26 -12.79 -37.66
N TRP A 316 3.41 -12.27 -36.45
CA TRP A 316 2.29 -11.75 -35.65
C TRP A 316 2.29 -10.23 -35.49
N GLY A 317 3.31 -9.54 -35.99
CA GLY A 317 3.57 -8.14 -35.69
C GLY A 317 4.25 -7.95 -34.33
N THR A 318 4.53 -6.70 -33.96
CA THR A 318 5.22 -6.36 -32.71
C THR A 318 4.31 -6.51 -31.49
N HIS A 319 3.06 -6.06 -31.62
CA HIS A 319 2.07 -6.04 -30.55
C HIS A 319 0.64 -6.11 -31.12
N PRO A 320 -0.23 -7.00 -30.63
CA PRO A 320 -1.63 -7.03 -31.05
C PRO A 320 -2.43 -5.94 -30.32
N SER A 321 -2.88 -4.90 -31.03
CA SER A 321 -3.61 -3.77 -30.43
C SER A 321 -5.11 -4.02 -30.22
N TRP A 322 -5.52 -5.23 -29.85
CA TRP A 322 -6.91 -5.58 -29.58
C TRP A 322 -7.03 -6.47 -28.33
N THR A 323 -8.17 -6.40 -27.65
CA THR A 323 -8.42 -7.21 -26.45
C THR A 323 -8.50 -8.70 -26.77
N ARG A 324 -7.93 -9.53 -25.88
CA ARG A 324 -8.01 -11.00 -25.98
C ARG A 324 -9.45 -11.51 -25.91
N ALA A 325 -10.36 -10.73 -25.32
CA ALA A 325 -11.78 -11.05 -25.27
C ALA A 325 -12.46 -11.02 -26.65
N VAL A 326 -11.94 -10.21 -27.58
CA VAL A 326 -12.46 -10.11 -28.96
C VAL A 326 -11.76 -11.15 -29.85
N ALA A 327 -10.43 -11.18 -29.85
CA ALA A 327 -9.65 -12.15 -30.62
C ALA A 327 -8.32 -12.43 -29.91
N SER A 328 -8.05 -13.69 -29.57
CA SER A 328 -6.77 -14.08 -28.96
C SER A 328 -5.87 -14.72 -30.02
N PRO A 329 -4.68 -14.16 -30.32
CA PRO A 329 -3.71 -14.80 -31.22
C PRO A 329 -3.38 -16.22 -30.78
N ALA A 330 -3.25 -17.17 -31.71
CA ALA A 330 -3.05 -18.58 -31.40
C ALA A 330 -1.75 -18.85 -30.62
N ILE A 331 -0.75 -17.97 -30.72
CA ILE A 331 0.50 -18.07 -29.95
C ILE A 331 0.27 -18.00 -28.42
N TYR A 332 -0.81 -17.37 -27.96
CA TYR A 332 -1.21 -17.44 -26.54
C TYR A 332 -1.58 -18.85 -26.12
N ARG A 333 -2.33 -19.58 -26.95
CA ARG A 333 -2.74 -20.95 -26.62
C ARG A 333 -1.55 -21.89 -26.56
N ALA A 334 -0.53 -21.66 -27.40
CA ALA A 334 0.72 -22.39 -27.29
C ALA A 334 1.41 -22.12 -25.95
N LEU A 335 1.50 -20.85 -25.53
CA LEU A 335 2.09 -20.46 -24.25
C LEU A 335 1.31 -21.05 -23.06
N GLU A 336 -0.02 -20.90 -23.04
CA GLU A 336 -0.89 -21.40 -21.98
C GLU A 336 -0.79 -22.93 -21.81
N ARG A 337 -0.67 -23.67 -22.91
CA ARG A 337 -0.45 -25.13 -22.87
C ARG A 337 0.93 -25.48 -22.33
N ALA A 338 1.99 -24.83 -22.81
CA ALA A 338 3.35 -25.09 -22.32
C ALA A 338 3.50 -24.77 -20.83
N LEU A 339 2.82 -23.73 -20.34
CA LEU A 339 2.77 -23.40 -18.91
C LEU A 339 1.97 -24.42 -18.10
N ALA A 340 0.83 -24.88 -18.63
CA ALA A 340 0.04 -25.94 -18.01
C ALA A 340 0.85 -27.24 -17.86
N GLU A 341 1.58 -27.63 -18.91
CA GLU A 341 2.48 -28.78 -18.90
C GLU A 341 3.62 -28.62 -17.88
N LEU A 342 4.26 -27.45 -17.81
CA LEU A 342 5.34 -27.19 -16.86
C LEU A 342 4.87 -27.39 -15.41
N VAL A 343 3.69 -26.86 -15.06
CA VAL A 343 3.20 -26.83 -13.68
C VAL A 343 2.29 -28.01 -13.31
N ASP A 344 1.96 -28.90 -14.26
CA ASP A 344 0.95 -29.98 -14.10
C ASP A 344 -0.50 -29.52 -13.93
N ALA A 345 -0.83 -28.33 -14.40
CA ALA A 345 -2.20 -27.83 -14.29
C ALA A 345 -3.07 -28.32 -15.45
N PRO A 346 -4.39 -28.51 -15.26
CA PRO A 346 -5.31 -28.84 -16.35
C PRO A 346 -5.32 -27.79 -17.46
N ASP A 347 -5.23 -26.51 -17.11
CA ASP A 347 -5.16 -25.39 -18.05
C ASP A 347 -4.56 -24.14 -17.36
N THR A 348 -4.10 -23.16 -18.14
CA THR A 348 -3.64 -21.86 -17.63
C THR A 348 -4.18 -20.69 -18.45
N LEU A 349 -4.20 -19.51 -17.83
CA LEU A 349 -4.63 -18.27 -18.47
C LEU A 349 -3.56 -17.18 -18.28
N CYS A 350 -3.08 -16.60 -19.38
CA CYS A 350 -2.03 -15.58 -19.34
C CYS A 350 -2.56 -14.16 -19.10
N PHE A 351 -1.81 -13.38 -18.33
CA PHE A 351 -1.99 -11.97 -18.03
C PHE A 351 -0.72 -11.16 -18.38
N PRO A 352 -0.83 -9.84 -18.61
CA PRO A 352 0.31 -9.03 -19.04
C PRO A 352 1.46 -8.96 -18.04
N THR A 353 1.14 -8.84 -16.75
CA THR A 353 2.10 -8.85 -15.63
C THR A 353 1.46 -9.51 -14.42
N ILE A 354 2.27 -9.93 -13.45
CA ILE A 354 1.76 -10.57 -12.23
C ILE A 354 0.97 -9.57 -11.37
N THR A 355 1.41 -8.30 -11.32
CA THR A 355 0.67 -7.21 -10.65
C THR A 355 -0.74 -7.06 -11.21
N LEU A 356 -0.88 -7.02 -12.54
CA LEU A 356 -2.19 -6.96 -13.19
C LEU A 356 -2.99 -8.24 -13.01
N LEU A 357 -2.32 -9.39 -12.92
CA LEU A 357 -2.94 -10.66 -12.58
C LEU A 357 -3.58 -10.58 -11.20
N HIS A 358 -2.85 -10.21 -10.14
CA HIS A 358 -3.42 -10.09 -8.79
C HIS A 358 -4.61 -9.14 -8.75
N ALA A 359 -4.44 -7.94 -9.30
CA ALA A 359 -5.46 -6.89 -9.32
C ALA A 359 -6.75 -7.30 -10.06
N GLY A 360 -6.65 -8.22 -11.04
CA GLY A 360 -7.80 -8.75 -11.77
C GLY A 360 -8.39 -10.01 -11.14
N VAL A 361 -7.55 -10.94 -10.71
CA VAL A 361 -7.94 -12.29 -10.31
C VAL A 361 -8.45 -12.34 -8.88
N LEU A 362 -7.75 -11.72 -7.91
CA LEU A 362 -8.14 -11.79 -6.50
C LEU A 362 -9.57 -11.26 -6.26
N PRO A 363 -9.98 -10.09 -6.82
CA PRO A 363 -11.36 -9.63 -6.68
C PRO A 363 -12.40 -10.57 -7.31
N VAL A 364 -12.05 -11.25 -8.41
CA VAL A 364 -12.95 -12.24 -9.06
C VAL A 364 -13.09 -13.49 -8.20
N LEU A 365 -12.01 -13.94 -7.57
CA LEU A 365 -12.02 -15.13 -6.70
C LEU A 365 -12.82 -14.89 -5.42
N CYS A 366 -12.55 -13.79 -4.70
CA CYS A 366 -13.20 -13.53 -3.42
C CYS A 366 -14.62 -12.98 -3.57
N GLY A 367 -14.93 -12.18 -4.59
CA GLY A 367 -16.21 -11.46 -4.68
C GLY A 367 -16.49 -10.67 -3.40
N ALA A 368 -17.71 -10.74 -2.87
CA ALA A 368 -18.10 -10.19 -1.56
C ALA A 368 -17.72 -11.10 -0.37
N GLY A 369 -16.82 -12.07 -0.57
CA GLY A 369 -16.32 -13.01 0.43
C GLY A 369 -15.16 -12.48 1.27
N ALA A 370 -14.45 -13.39 1.93
CA ALA A 370 -13.24 -13.11 2.68
C ALA A 370 -11.98 -13.23 1.81
N LEU A 371 -11.06 -12.29 1.96
CA LEU A 371 -9.70 -12.38 1.46
C LEU A 371 -8.74 -12.24 2.65
N LEU A 372 -8.05 -13.34 2.98
CA LEU A 372 -7.12 -13.45 4.10
C LEU A 372 -5.71 -13.41 3.54
N VAL A 373 -4.95 -12.36 3.85
CA VAL A 373 -3.64 -12.09 3.21
C VAL A 373 -2.53 -12.20 4.25
N ASP A 374 -1.48 -12.96 3.93
CA ASP A 374 -0.27 -12.97 4.75
C ASP A 374 0.36 -11.57 4.76
N THR A 375 0.74 -11.06 5.94
CA THR A 375 1.38 -9.75 6.08
C THR A 375 2.67 -9.59 5.27
N SER A 376 3.38 -10.69 5.01
CA SER A 376 4.62 -10.73 4.23
C SER A 376 4.40 -11.09 2.75
N ALA A 377 3.16 -11.31 2.31
CA ALA A 377 2.86 -11.50 0.89
C ALA A 377 3.26 -10.25 0.07
N HIS A 378 3.63 -10.47 -1.20
CA HIS A 378 4.15 -9.43 -2.07
C HIS A 378 3.24 -8.18 -2.14
N ALA A 379 3.85 -6.99 -2.27
CA ALA A 379 3.12 -5.71 -2.26
C ALA A 379 1.97 -5.65 -3.27
N SER A 380 2.11 -6.27 -4.44
CA SER A 380 1.01 -6.34 -5.43
C SER A 380 -0.20 -7.17 -4.99
N ILE A 381 -0.02 -8.14 -4.09
CA ILE A 381 -1.13 -8.85 -3.44
C ILE A 381 -1.80 -7.93 -2.42
N GLN A 382 -1.02 -7.17 -1.65
CA GLN A 382 -1.54 -6.16 -0.73
C GLN A 382 -2.38 -5.10 -1.46
N ASP A 383 -1.87 -4.58 -2.58
CA ASP A 383 -2.59 -3.60 -3.42
C ASP A 383 -3.87 -4.21 -4.02
N ALA A 384 -3.80 -5.46 -4.50
CA ALA A 384 -4.97 -6.16 -5.01
C ALA A 384 -6.02 -6.41 -3.91
N ALA A 385 -5.60 -6.57 -2.66
CA ALA A 385 -6.51 -6.67 -1.53
C ALA A 385 -7.29 -5.35 -1.32
N LEU A 386 -6.64 -4.19 -1.45
CA LEU A 386 -7.34 -2.89 -1.40
C LEU A 386 -8.38 -2.77 -2.53
N ILE A 387 -8.05 -3.23 -3.74
CA ILE A 387 -8.99 -3.27 -4.87
C ILE A 387 -10.18 -4.22 -4.55
N ALA A 388 -9.91 -5.39 -3.98
CA ALA A 388 -10.95 -6.32 -3.58
C ALA A 388 -11.86 -5.74 -2.49
N GLN A 389 -11.28 -5.04 -1.50
CA GLN A 389 -12.01 -4.35 -0.43
C GLN A 389 -12.93 -3.27 -0.99
N GLY A 390 -12.43 -2.43 -1.91
CA GLY A 390 -13.23 -1.42 -2.61
C GLY A 390 -14.38 -2.01 -3.45
N ARG A 391 -14.33 -3.31 -3.74
CA ARG A 391 -15.38 -4.07 -4.44
C ARG A 391 -16.27 -4.90 -3.50
N GLY A 392 -16.14 -4.70 -2.18
CA GLY A 392 -17.00 -5.30 -1.17
C GLY A 392 -16.47 -6.59 -0.53
N ALA A 393 -15.21 -6.97 -0.77
CA ALA A 393 -14.59 -8.09 -0.06
C ALA A 393 -14.28 -7.73 1.40
N SER A 394 -14.43 -8.69 2.32
CA SER A 394 -13.90 -8.59 3.68
C SER A 394 -12.42 -8.97 3.67
N VAL A 395 -11.54 -7.98 3.66
CA VAL A 395 -10.09 -8.20 3.69
C VAL A 395 -9.60 -8.26 5.14
N ARG A 396 -8.83 -9.29 5.46
CA ARG A 396 -8.12 -9.42 6.74
C ARG A 396 -6.68 -9.83 6.48
N ARG A 397 -5.77 -9.38 7.33
CA ARG A 397 -4.37 -9.78 7.29
C ARG A 397 -4.08 -10.71 8.45
N PHE A 398 -3.22 -11.71 8.26
CA PHE A 398 -2.74 -12.58 9.33
C PHE A 398 -1.20 -12.56 9.37
N PRO A 399 -0.59 -12.63 10.57
CA PRO A 399 0.85 -12.61 10.71
C PRO A 399 1.53 -13.72 9.91
N HIS A 400 2.68 -13.42 9.31
CA HIS A 400 3.45 -14.38 8.53
C HIS A 400 3.79 -15.64 9.34
N GLY A 401 3.42 -16.81 8.79
CA GLY A 401 3.63 -18.10 9.44
C GLY A 401 2.66 -18.46 10.57
N ASP A 402 1.79 -17.55 11.00
CA ASP A 402 0.82 -17.81 12.08
C ASP A 402 -0.47 -18.45 11.53
N LEU A 403 -0.45 -19.78 11.44
CA LEU A 403 -1.58 -20.56 10.95
C LEU A 403 -2.73 -20.64 11.97
N GLU A 404 -2.51 -20.35 13.25
CA GLU A 404 -3.56 -20.33 14.28
C GLU A 404 -4.39 -19.05 14.19
N ALA A 405 -3.73 -17.90 13.97
CA ALA A 405 -4.39 -16.65 13.65
C ALA A 405 -5.19 -16.77 12.34
N LEU A 406 -4.60 -17.39 11.31
CA LEU A 406 -5.30 -17.68 10.06
C LEU A 406 -6.54 -18.57 10.30
N GLU A 407 -6.40 -19.67 11.04
CA GLU A 407 -7.52 -20.56 11.37
C GLU A 407 -8.64 -19.82 12.12
N SER A 408 -8.29 -18.92 13.05
CA SER A 408 -9.26 -18.10 13.77
C SER A 408 -10.03 -17.15 12.83
N GLN A 409 -9.34 -16.51 11.88
CA GLN A 409 -9.99 -15.68 10.86
C GLN A 409 -10.83 -16.51 9.88
N LEU A 410 -10.40 -17.73 9.57
CA LEU A 410 -11.17 -18.75 8.84
C LEU A 410 -12.32 -19.34 9.64
N ARG A 411 -12.48 -19.10 10.94
CA ARG A 411 -13.73 -19.40 11.66
C ARG A 411 -14.67 -18.20 11.64
N ALA A 412 -14.11 -17.01 11.82
CA ALA A 412 -14.88 -15.76 11.91
C ALA A 412 -15.52 -15.30 10.59
N SER A 413 -15.19 -15.94 9.47
CA SER A 413 -15.74 -15.59 8.15
C SER A 413 -16.80 -16.58 7.65
N LEU A 414 -17.22 -17.62 8.41
CA LEU A 414 -17.99 -18.79 7.92
C LEU A 414 -19.31 -18.42 7.21
N GLN A 415 -19.87 -17.28 7.58
CA GLN A 415 -21.07 -16.67 6.98
C GLN A 415 -20.86 -16.03 5.60
N LEU A 416 -19.61 -15.84 5.17
CA LEU A 416 -19.27 -15.17 3.92
C LEU A 416 -19.26 -16.16 2.74
N PRO A 417 -19.62 -15.72 1.52
CA PRO A 417 -19.86 -16.61 0.38
C PRO A 417 -18.61 -17.28 -0.19
N ALA A 418 -17.42 -16.77 0.13
CA ALA A 418 -16.14 -17.33 -0.32
C ALA A 418 -15.03 -16.98 0.68
N ARG A 419 -13.92 -17.71 0.62
CA ARG A 419 -12.71 -17.46 1.42
C ARG A 419 -11.52 -17.73 0.54
N VAL A 420 -10.62 -16.77 0.46
CA VAL A 420 -9.37 -16.88 -0.28
C VAL A 420 -8.23 -16.61 0.69
N ILE A 421 -7.27 -17.52 0.77
CA ILE A 421 -6.03 -17.36 1.53
C ILE A 421 -4.95 -16.98 0.52
N ALA A 422 -4.36 -15.80 0.62
CA ALA A 422 -3.35 -15.30 -0.32
C ALA A 422 -1.96 -15.28 0.33
N VAL A 423 -1.02 -16.00 -0.27
CA VAL A 423 0.36 -16.16 0.21
C VAL A 423 1.35 -16.15 -0.96
N ASP A 424 2.62 -15.85 -0.67
CA ASP A 424 3.72 -16.15 -1.59
C ASP A 424 4.08 -17.63 -1.48
N GLY A 425 4.35 -18.28 -2.61
CA GLY A 425 4.89 -19.63 -2.70
C GLY A 425 6.33 -19.69 -2.23
N VAL A 426 7.16 -18.73 -2.66
CA VAL A 426 8.52 -18.49 -2.18
C VAL A 426 8.69 -16.99 -1.90
N TYR A 427 8.94 -16.63 -0.65
CA TYR A 427 9.05 -15.25 -0.21
C TYR A 427 10.37 -14.63 -0.68
N SER A 428 10.28 -13.44 -1.27
CA SER A 428 11.38 -12.79 -2.00
C SER A 428 12.60 -12.36 -1.16
N MET A 429 12.45 -12.27 0.17
CA MET A 429 13.51 -11.85 1.09
C MET A 429 14.20 -13.03 1.78
N SER A 430 13.42 -13.99 2.29
CA SER A 430 13.93 -15.14 3.03
C SER A 430 14.26 -16.33 2.12
N GLY A 431 13.67 -16.40 0.93
CA GLY A 431 13.72 -17.59 0.08
C GLY A 431 12.97 -18.80 0.65
N LEU A 432 12.24 -18.64 1.77
CA LEU A 432 11.42 -19.68 2.39
C LEU A 432 10.15 -19.89 1.57
N SER A 433 9.67 -21.14 1.55
CA SER A 433 8.36 -21.45 1.00
C SER A 433 7.29 -21.43 2.09
N ALA A 434 6.07 -21.02 1.75
CA ALA A 434 4.92 -21.18 2.63
C ALA A 434 4.69 -22.67 2.99
N ASP A 435 4.13 -22.95 4.17
CA ASP A 435 3.67 -24.30 4.54
C ASP A 435 2.37 -24.64 3.78
N LEU A 436 2.51 -24.86 2.47
CA LEU A 436 1.38 -25.17 1.60
C LEU A 436 0.61 -26.41 2.02
N PRO A 437 1.23 -27.53 2.45
CA PRO A 437 0.48 -28.70 2.94
C PRO A 437 -0.50 -28.35 4.05
N ARG A 438 -0.07 -27.57 5.05
CA ARG A 438 -0.94 -27.17 6.17
C ARG A 438 -1.98 -26.13 5.77
N LEU A 439 -1.64 -25.19 4.90
CA LEU A 439 -2.59 -24.24 4.32
C LEU A 439 -3.69 -24.95 3.53
N CYS A 440 -3.34 -25.97 2.75
CA CYS A 440 -4.30 -26.78 1.98
C CYS A 440 -5.20 -27.62 2.90
N GLU A 441 -4.68 -28.13 4.01
CA GLU A 441 -5.49 -28.78 5.05
C GLU A 441 -6.55 -27.84 5.63
N LEU A 442 -6.15 -26.61 6.00
CA LEU A 442 -7.08 -25.58 6.46
C LEU A 442 -8.08 -25.21 5.37
N ALA A 443 -7.62 -25.08 4.13
CA ALA A 443 -8.48 -24.75 3.00
C ALA A 443 -9.56 -25.81 2.75
N ARG A 444 -9.24 -27.10 2.86
CA ARG A 444 -10.24 -28.17 2.83
C ARG A 444 -11.22 -28.10 4.00
N ARG A 445 -10.70 -27.89 5.23
CA ARG A 445 -11.53 -27.85 6.46
C ARG A 445 -12.55 -26.72 6.44
N TYR A 446 -12.17 -25.56 5.90
CA TYR A 446 -12.98 -24.34 5.93
C TYR A 446 -13.57 -23.95 4.56
N ASP A 447 -13.51 -24.84 3.56
CA ASP A 447 -13.96 -24.54 2.19
C ASP A 447 -13.30 -23.28 1.58
N ALA A 448 -12.04 -23.01 1.93
CA ALA A 448 -11.27 -21.88 1.40
C ALA A 448 -10.51 -22.26 0.11
N THR A 449 -10.14 -21.27 -0.70
CA THR A 449 -9.20 -21.43 -1.82
C THR A 449 -7.82 -20.89 -1.40
N VAL A 450 -6.75 -21.64 -1.66
CA VAL A 450 -5.38 -21.14 -1.45
C VAL A 450 -4.91 -20.49 -2.75
N TYR A 451 -4.66 -19.19 -2.71
CA TYR A 451 -4.06 -18.42 -3.78
C TYR A 451 -2.55 -18.29 -3.51
N VAL A 452 -1.73 -18.83 -4.41
CA VAL A 452 -0.26 -18.92 -4.21
C VAL A 452 0.47 -18.18 -5.32
N ASP A 453 1.24 -17.14 -4.97
CA ASP A 453 2.17 -16.47 -5.88
C ASP A 453 3.56 -17.08 -5.81
N ASP A 454 3.93 -17.85 -6.83
CA ASP A 454 5.19 -18.55 -6.89
C ASP A 454 6.19 -17.94 -7.88
N ALA A 455 6.17 -16.61 -8.05
CA ALA A 455 7.06 -15.92 -8.98
C ALA A 455 8.56 -16.23 -8.76
N HIS A 456 8.96 -16.53 -7.52
CA HIS A 456 10.33 -16.91 -7.20
C HIS A 456 10.60 -18.42 -7.29
N GLY A 457 9.59 -19.29 -7.12
CA GLY A 457 9.78 -20.74 -7.19
C GLY A 457 9.67 -21.33 -8.60
N LEU A 458 8.88 -20.72 -9.50
CA LEU A 458 8.73 -21.21 -10.87
C LEU A 458 10.07 -21.22 -11.62
N GLY A 459 10.39 -22.33 -12.30
CA GLY A 459 11.66 -22.58 -12.99
C GLY A 459 12.76 -23.14 -12.07
N LEU A 460 12.62 -23.03 -10.75
CA LEU A 460 13.58 -23.52 -9.76
C LEU A 460 13.07 -24.74 -9.01
N LEU A 461 11.95 -24.59 -8.30
CA LEU A 461 11.32 -25.66 -7.53
C LEU A 461 10.57 -26.62 -8.46
N GLY A 462 10.56 -27.90 -8.15
CA GLY A 462 9.83 -28.90 -8.92
C GLY A 462 9.76 -30.25 -8.24
N ALA A 463 9.26 -31.25 -8.97
CA ALA A 463 8.89 -32.55 -8.39
C ALA A 463 10.07 -33.35 -7.85
N SER A 464 9.79 -34.26 -6.91
CA SER A 464 10.76 -35.22 -6.37
C SER A 464 12.03 -34.59 -5.76
N PRO A 465 11.90 -33.65 -4.79
CA PRO A 465 13.06 -33.15 -4.07
C PRO A 465 13.83 -34.27 -3.37
N SER A 466 15.15 -34.15 -3.37
CA SER A 466 16.07 -35.11 -2.76
C SER A 466 17.28 -34.41 -2.17
N ARG A 467 18.14 -35.13 -1.46
CA ARG A 467 19.39 -34.57 -0.91
C ARG A 467 20.31 -33.99 -2.00
N GLU A 468 20.32 -34.61 -3.18
CA GLU A 468 21.16 -34.23 -4.32
C GLU A 468 20.54 -33.09 -5.14
N ALA A 469 19.21 -33.09 -5.26
CA ALA A 469 18.43 -32.06 -5.93
C ALA A 469 17.40 -31.49 -4.93
N PRO A 470 17.80 -30.58 -4.01
CA PRO A 470 16.92 -30.08 -2.95
C PRO A 470 15.74 -29.26 -3.49
N TRP A 471 15.88 -28.66 -4.68
CA TRP A 471 14.81 -27.95 -5.38
C TRP A 471 13.91 -28.89 -6.19
N GLY A 472 14.18 -30.20 -6.21
CA GLY A 472 13.52 -31.14 -7.10
C GLY A 472 13.89 -30.94 -8.56
N ARG A 473 13.03 -31.41 -9.46
CA ARG A 473 13.28 -31.50 -10.90
C ARG A 473 12.19 -30.85 -11.74
N GLY A 474 12.54 -30.43 -12.95
CA GLY A 474 11.65 -29.84 -13.95
C GLY A 474 11.38 -28.35 -13.77
N GLY A 475 11.43 -27.81 -12.55
CA GLY A 475 11.18 -26.38 -12.31
C GLY A 475 9.70 -25.99 -12.42
N GLY A 476 8.78 -26.91 -12.11
CA GLY A 476 7.32 -26.70 -12.23
C GLY A 476 6.68 -25.88 -11.10
N GLY A 477 7.46 -25.34 -10.17
CA GLY A 477 7.00 -24.51 -9.06
C GLY A 477 6.73 -25.27 -7.75
N VAL A 478 6.37 -24.51 -6.73
CA VAL A 478 6.22 -24.95 -5.34
C VAL A 478 5.13 -26.00 -5.14
N VAL A 479 4.06 -25.97 -5.93
CA VAL A 479 2.98 -26.97 -5.87
C VAL A 479 3.49 -28.35 -6.28
N ARG A 480 4.24 -28.42 -7.39
CA ARG A 480 4.90 -29.66 -7.83
C ARG A 480 5.95 -30.14 -6.83
N TRP A 481 6.65 -29.22 -6.18
CA TRP A 481 7.67 -29.52 -5.17
C TRP A 481 7.09 -30.20 -3.93
N HIS A 482 5.92 -29.78 -3.48
CA HIS A 482 5.18 -30.44 -2.39
C HIS A 482 4.38 -31.68 -2.84
N GLY A 483 4.20 -31.90 -4.15
CA GLY A 483 3.39 -33.00 -4.68
C GLY A 483 1.89 -32.82 -4.43
N LEU A 484 1.40 -31.57 -4.45
CA LEU A 484 -0.01 -31.22 -4.23
C LEU A 484 -0.78 -31.16 -5.56
N ASP A 485 -2.10 -31.33 -5.49
CA ASP A 485 -3.02 -31.28 -6.62
C ASP A 485 -3.88 -30.01 -6.59
N TYR A 486 -3.95 -29.30 -7.72
CA TYR A 486 -4.68 -28.03 -7.80
C TYR A 486 -6.16 -28.14 -7.41
N GLY A 487 -6.83 -29.25 -7.76
CA GLY A 487 -8.24 -29.47 -7.47
C GLY A 487 -8.47 -29.90 -6.02
N ALA A 488 -7.87 -31.01 -5.62
CA ALA A 488 -8.05 -31.64 -4.31
C ALA A 488 -7.51 -30.79 -3.16
N ASP A 489 -6.43 -30.04 -3.40
CA ASP A 489 -5.85 -29.12 -2.43
C ASP A 489 -6.41 -27.69 -2.54
N ARG A 490 -7.35 -27.46 -3.47
CA ARG A 490 -8.08 -26.19 -3.65
C ARG A 490 -7.14 -24.99 -3.92
N ILE A 491 -6.15 -25.21 -4.76
CA ILE A 491 -5.09 -24.24 -5.05
C ILE A 491 -5.39 -23.49 -6.35
N VAL A 492 -5.29 -22.17 -6.31
CA VAL A 492 -5.13 -21.30 -7.47
C VAL A 492 -3.69 -20.79 -7.46
N TYR A 493 -2.89 -21.31 -8.38
CA TYR A 493 -1.47 -20.97 -8.50
C TYR A 493 -1.27 -19.87 -9.53
N VAL A 494 -0.42 -18.92 -9.21
CA VAL A 494 -0.01 -17.85 -10.11
C VAL A 494 1.49 -17.71 -10.11
N SER A 495 2.05 -17.28 -11.25
CA SER A 495 3.45 -16.92 -11.32
C SER A 495 3.71 -15.94 -12.44
N GLY A 496 4.76 -15.13 -12.27
CA GLY A 496 5.34 -14.29 -13.31
C GLY A 496 6.39 -15.04 -14.12
N LEU A 497 6.67 -14.54 -15.33
CA LEU A 497 7.69 -15.06 -16.24
C LEU A 497 8.96 -14.20 -16.26
N SER A 498 8.95 -13.06 -15.56
CA SER A 498 10.01 -12.03 -15.63
C SER A 498 11.25 -12.35 -14.80
N LYS A 499 11.26 -13.49 -14.11
CA LYS A 499 12.39 -13.99 -13.32
C LYS A 499 13.09 -15.13 -14.06
N ALA A 500 12.88 -16.39 -13.66
CA ALA A 500 13.58 -17.54 -14.24
C ALA A 500 13.46 -17.68 -15.77
N PHE A 501 12.39 -17.18 -16.39
CA PHE A 501 12.13 -17.28 -17.83
C PHE A 501 12.41 -15.99 -18.62
N SER A 502 12.86 -14.92 -17.96
CA SER A 502 13.26 -13.68 -18.62
C SER A 502 12.23 -13.05 -19.57
N SER A 503 10.94 -13.24 -19.32
CA SER A 503 9.89 -12.74 -20.21
C SER A 503 8.86 -11.88 -19.49
N MET A 504 8.26 -10.93 -20.20
CA MET A 504 7.08 -10.25 -19.70
C MET A 504 5.89 -11.21 -19.74
N GLY A 505 5.12 -11.24 -18.66
CA GLY A 505 3.91 -12.05 -18.55
C GLY A 505 3.75 -12.72 -17.21
N ALA A 506 2.52 -13.12 -16.94
CA ALA A 506 2.16 -13.95 -15.81
C ALA A 506 1.03 -14.89 -16.22
N PHE A 507 0.78 -15.90 -15.41
CA PHE A 507 -0.35 -16.81 -15.64
C PHE A 507 -0.96 -17.28 -14.33
N VAL A 508 -2.21 -17.73 -14.44
CA VAL A 508 -2.97 -18.38 -13.38
C VAL A 508 -3.40 -19.77 -13.84
N THR A 509 -3.34 -20.76 -12.95
CA THR A 509 -3.87 -22.10 -13.21
C THR A 509 -5.39 -22.10 -13.17
N CYS A 510 -6.02 -22.81 -14.09
CA CYS A 510 -7.47 -23.03 -14.10
C CYS A 510 -7.74 -24.50 -13.78
N ARG A 511 -8.43 -24.76 -12.66
CA ARG A 511 -8.81 -26.10 -12.21
C ARG A 511 -9.93 -26.71 -13.05
N SER A 512 -10.70 -25.89 -13.75
CA SER A 512 -11.80 -26.32 -14.62
C SER A 512 -12.07 -25.31 -15.73
N ALA A 513 -12.81 -25.73 -16.76
CA ALA A 513 -13.27 -24.83 -17.83
C ALA A 513 -14.18 -23.71 -17.29
N ALA A 514 -15.00 -23.99 -16.28
CA ALA A 514 -15.86 -22.99 -15.63
C ALA A 514 -15.04 -21.95 -14.88
N GLU A 515 -13.98 -22.36 -14.17
CA GLU A 515 -13.05 -21.43 -13.52
C GLU A 515 -12.32 -20.58 -14.55
N ARG A 516 -11.83 -21.19 -15.64
CA ARG A 516 -11.22 -20.44 -16.74
C ARG A 516 -12.16 -19.36 -17.26
N GLN A 517 -13.41 -19.72 -17.55
CA GLN A 517 -14.41 -18.77 -18.03
C GLN A 517 -14.64 -17.64 -17.02
N ARG A 518 -14.77 -17.97 -15.72
CA ARG A 518 -14.90 -16.96 -14.65
C ARG A 518 -13.70 -16.01 -14.61
N LEU A 519 -12.47 -16.53 -14.72
CA LEU A 519 -11.25 -15.73 -14.67
C LEU A 519 -11.08 -14.81 -15.89
N THR A 520 -11.65 -15.16 -17.05
CA THR A 520 -11.68 -14.23 -18.20
C THR A 520 -12.51 -12.97 -17.97
N ALA A 521 -13.40 -12.95 -16.96
CA ALA A 521 -14.12 -11.75 -16.56
C ALA A 521 -13.28 -10.77 -15.72
N ALA A 522 -12.03 -11.11 -15.39
CA ALA A 522 -11.12 -10.21 -14.71
C ALA A 522 -10.94 -8.91 -15.51
N ASN A 523 -11.10 -7.76 -14.84
CA ASN A 523 -11.01 -6.45 -15.47
C ASN A 523 -9.68 -6.26 -16.23
N THR A 524 -8.58 -6.73 -15.66
CA THR A 524 -7.25 -6.65 -16.26
C THR A 524 -7.03 -7.64 -17.41
N PHE A 525 -7.87 -8.67 -17.56
CA PHE A 525 -7.87 -9.52 -18.75
C PHE A 525 -8.58 -8.83 -19.92
N VAL A 526 -9.71 -8.18 -19.65
CA VAL A 526 -10.57 -7.57 -20.67
C VAL A 526 -10.05 -6.21 -21.13
N PHE A 527 -9.63 -5.37 -20.20
CA PHE A 527 -9.34 -3.95 -20.42
C PHE A 527 -7.85 -3.57 -20.31
N SER A 528 -6.95 -4.57 -20.27
CA SER A 528 -5.50 -4.32 -20.36
C SER A 528 -4.94 -4.68 -21.73
N GLY A 529 -3.81 -4.07 -22.08
CA GLY A 529 -3.09 -4.41 -23.30
C GLY A 529 -2.54 -5.85 -23.23
N PRO A 530 -2.62 -6.63 -24.32
CA PRO A 530 -2.04 -7.97 -24.36
C PRO A 530 -0.50 -7.93 -24.25
N LEU A 531 0.10 -9.09 -23.96
CA LEU A 531 1.55 -9.32 -24.07
C LEU A 531 2.07 -8.97 -25.47
N PRO A 532 3.23 -8.30 -25.56
CA PRO A 532 3.98 -8.16 -26.81
C PRO A 532 4.34 -9.53 -27.39
N VAL A 533 4.36 -9.63 -28.72
CA VAL A 533 4.67 -10.90 -29.43
C VAL A 533 6.07 -11.39 -29.07
N ALA A 534 7.03 -10.46 -28.96
CA ALA A 534 8.40 -10.78 -28.56
C ALA A 534 8.43 -11.49 -27.20
N ALA A 535 7.65 -11.04 -26.22
CA ALA A 535 7.59 -11.66 -24.89
C ALA A 535 7.02 -13.08 -24.94
N ILE A 536 5.96 -13.31 -25.73
CA ILE A 536 5.39 -14.66 -25.88
C ILE A 536 6.41 -15.61 -26.53
N ALA A 537 7.14 -15.13 -27.54
CA ALA A 537 8.19 -15.90 -28.20
C ALA A 537 9.33 -16.26 -27.23
N THR A 538 9.85 -15.26 -26.49
CA THR A 538 10.84 -15.44 -25.44
C THR A 538 10.39 -16.48 -24.41
N ALA A 539 9.15 -16.39 -23.93
CA ALA A 539 8.62 -17.32 -22.93
C ALA A 539 8.53 -18.76 -23.47
N LEU A 540 8.00 -18.95 -24.69
CA LEU A 540 7.93 -20.27 -25.32
C LEU A 540 9.30 -20.90 -25.52
N ALA A 541 10.27 -20.12 -25.99
CA ALA A 541 11.65 -20.59 -26.14
C ALA A 541 12.27 -20.92 -24.77
N ALA A 542 12.11 -20.04 -23.78
CA ALA A 542 12.65 -20.25 -22.43
C ALA A 542 12.07 -21.51 -21.75
N LEU A 543 10.78 -21.80 -21.96
CA LEU A 543 10.15 -23.05 -21.46
C LEU A 543 10.77 -24.29 -22.10
N ARG A 544 11.00 -24.28 -23.43
CA ARG A 544 11.72 -25.35 -24.13
C ARG A 544 13.14 -25.51 -23.59
N ARG A 545 13.89 -24.41 -23.45
CA ARG A 545 15.25 -24.42 -22.91
C ARG A 545 15.32 -24.91 -21.47
N ASN A 546 14.29 -24.64 -20.66
CA ASN A 546 14.18 -25.22 -19.31
C ASN A 546 14.02 -26.74 -19.35
N ALA A 547 13.24 -27.28 -20.30
CA ALA A 547 13.11 -28.73 -20.47
C ALA A 547 14.44 -29.38 -20.90
N GLU A 548 15.20 -28.71 -21.78
CA GLU A 548 16.45 -29.22 -22.34
C GLU A 548 17.65 -29.07 -21.38
N LEU A 549 17.82 -27.90 -20.75
CA LEU A 549 19.02 -27.52 -19.98
C LEU A 549 18.74 -27.12 -18.52
N GLY A 550 17.48 -27.03 -18.11
CA GLY A 550 17.10 -26.48 -16.80
C GLY A 550 17.72 -27.23 -15.62
N GLU A 551 17.83 -28.57 -15.71
CA GLU A 551 18.44 -29.38 -14.65
C GLU A 551 19.92 -29.03 -14.44
N ALA A 552 20.69 -28.93 -15.53
CA ALA A 552 22.10 -28.57 -15.47
C ALA A 552 22.29 -27.15 -14.92
N ARG A 553 21.43 -26.20 -15.34
CA ARG A 553 21.44 -24.82 -14.85
C ARG A 553 21.10 -24.74 -13.36
N ARG A 554 20.02 -25.39 -12.90
CA ARG A 554 19.67 -25.45 -11.47
C ARG A 554 20.80 -26.03 -10.63
N ALA A 555 21.41 -27.13 -11.06
CA ALA A 555 22.54 -27.73 -10.37
C ALA A 555 23.75 -26.79 -10.30
N HIS A 556 24.02 -26.04 -11.37
CA HIS A 556 25.09 -25.03 -11.37
C HIS A 556 24.84 -23.89 -10.40
N VAL A 557 23.64 -23.31 -10.44
CA VAL A 557 23.23 -22.23 -9.52
C VAL A 557 23.31 -22.68 -8.07
N LEU A 558 22.88 -23.91 -7.76
CA LEU A 558 22.98 -24.46 -6.41
C LEU A 558 24.43 -24.56 -5.92
N ARG A 559 25.37 -24.96 -6.79
CA ARG A 559 26.81 -25.00 -6.43
C ARG A 559 27.35 -23.61 -6.10
N LEU A 560 27.09 -22.62 -6.96
CA LEU A 560 27.52 -21.24 -6.73
C LEU A 560 26.88 -20.65 -5.47
N SER A 561 25.60 -20.95 -5.23
CA SER A 561 24.87 -20.51 -4.05
C SER A 561 25.50 -21.06 -2.78
N ARG A 562 25.81 -22.37 -2.74
CA ARG A 562 26.51 -23.00 -1.62
C ARG A 562 27.89 -22.38 -1.37
N GLN A 563 28.66 -22.14 -2.43
CA GLN A 563 29.98 -21.50 -2.31
C GLN A 563 29.88 -20.11 -1.65
N LEU A 564 28.91 -19.29 -2.07
CA LEU A 564 28.70 -17.97 -1.47
C LEU A 564 28.23 -18.08 -0.01
N ILE A 565 27.26 -18.95 0.28
CA ILE A 565 26.69 -19.14 1.62
C ILE A 565 27.76 -19.61 2.61
N GLU A 566 28.51 -20.65 2.25
CA GLU A 566 29.58 -21.21 3.09
C GLU A 566 30.70 -20.19 3.30
N GLY A 567 31.11 -19.49 2.24
CA GLY A 567 32.12 -18.44 2.34
C GLY A 567 31.68 -17.27 3.21
N ALA A 568 30.45 -16.78 3.08
CA ALA A 568 29.92 -15.70 3.90
C ALA A 568 29.76 -16.12 5.38
N ARG A 569 29.32 -17.36 5.65
CA ARG A 569 29.25 -17.90 7.02
C ARG A 569 30.63 -18.05 7.65
N ALA A 570 31.63 -18.50 6.89
CA ALA A 570 33.02 -18.58 7.35
C ALA A 570 33.62 -17.21 7.71
N LEU A 571 33.09 -16.13 7.14
CA LEU A 571 33.44 -14.75 7.48
C LEU A 571 32.65 -14.19 8.69
N GLY A 572 31.78 -15.00 9.31
CA GLY A 572 31.01 -14.62 10.51
C GLY A 572 29.68 -13.92 10.22
N PHE A 573 29.17 -13.94 8.98
CA PHE A 573 27.85 -13.41 8.68
C PHE A 573 26.73 -14.43 8.96
N THR A 574 25.60 -13.94 9.44
CA THR A 574 24.32 -14.67 9.35
C THR A 574 23.84 -14.63 7.90
N VAL A 575 23.47 -15.79 7.36
CA VAL A 575 23.05 -15.94 5.96
C VAL A 575 21.74 -16.72 5.88
N GLU A 576 20.74 -16.09 5.27
CA GLU A 576 19.42 -16.64 5.01
C GLU A 576 19.34 -17.10 3.55
N SER A 577 19.19 -18.42 3.38
CA SER A 577 19.00 -19.09 2.09
C SER A 577 18.63 -20.55 2.39
N PRO A 578 17.36 -20.84 2.69
CA PRO A 578 16.91 -22.21 2.95
C PRO A 578 17.17 -23.08 1.72
N LEU A 579 17.60 -24.32 1.95
CA LEU A 579 17.92 -25.28 0.87
C LEU A 579 19.00 -24.78 -0.13
N GLY A 580 19.74 -23.72 0.21
CA GLY A 580 20.70 -23.07 -0.68
C GLY A 580 20.06 -22.33 -1.86
N PHE A 581 18.79 -21.94 -1.75
CA PHE A 581 18.02 -21.22 -2.77
C PHE A 581 18.79 -19.98 -3.30
N PRO A 582 18.68 -19.63 -4.60
CA PRO A 582 19.51 -18.59 -5.21
C PRO A 582 19.20 -17.16 -4.76
N ILE A 583 18.29 -16.98 -3.82
CA ILE A 583 18.08 -15.74 -3.08
C ILE A 583 18.84 -15.88 -1.76
N ILE A 584 19.95 -15.16 -1.65
CA ILE A 584 20.90 -15.31 -0.54
C ILE A 584 21.03 -13.96 0.16
N THR A 585 20.39 -13.83 1.31
CA THR A 585 20.43 -12.61 2.12
C THR A 585 21.54 -12.73 3.15
N VAL A 586 22.56 -11.88 3.02
CA VAL A 586 23.65 -11.76 3.98
C VAL A 586 23.30 -10.62 4.93
N ILE A 587 23.03 -10.96 6.19
CA ILE A 587 22.57 -9.99 7.20
C ILE A 587 23.74 -9.10 7.63
N THR A 588 23.52 -7.79 7.55
CA THR A 588 24.52 -6.77 7.88
C THR A 588 24.26 -5.99 9.15
N GLY A 589 23.01 -5.96 9.62
CA GLY A 589 22.56 -5.20 10.78
C GLY A 589 21.60 -4.09 10.36
N GLY A 590 21.59 -2.95 11.05
CA GLY A 590 20.71 -1.83 10.71
C GLY A 590 20.98 -1.17 9.34
N LEU A 591 20.15 -0.16 9.02
CA LEU A 591 20.22 0.60 7.75
C LEU A 591 21.64 1.10 7.43
N ASP A 592 22.33 1.72 8.39
CA ASP A 592 23.68 2.26 8.16
C ASP A 592 24.71 1.17 7.83
N ALA A 593 24.62 0.01 8.48
CA ALA A 593 25.49 -1.13 8.19
C ALA A 593 25.23 -1.66 6.78
N THR A 594 23.96 -1.70 6.38
CA THR A 594 23.54 -2.10 5.03
C THR A 594 24.06 -1.12 3.97
N ILE A 595 23.92 0.19 4.20
CA ILE A 595 24.44 1.23 3.30
C ILE A 595 25.97 1.10 3.14
N ARG A 596 26.70 0.91 4.25
CA ARG A 596 28.17 0.69 4.20
C ARG A 596 28.52 -0.57 3.41
N ALA A 597 27.78 -1.67 3.60
CA ALA A 597 28.00 -2.91 2.85
C ALA A 597 27.76 -2.72 1.35
N CYS A 598 26.69 -2.04 0.95
CA CYS A 598 26.44 -1.72 -0.46
C CYS A 598 27.55 -0.86 -1.06
N LYS A 599 28.02 0.18 -0.36
CA LYS A 599 29.16 1.02 -0.81
C LYS A 599 30.44 0.20 -1.00
N ALA A 600 30.74 -0.72 -0.09
CA ALA A 600 31.90 -1.59 -0.20
C ALA A 600 31.77 -2.53 -1.41
N LEU A 601 30.64 -3.23 -1.58
CA LEU A 601 30.38 -4.11 -2.73
C LEU A 601 30.50 -3.35 -4.06
N TRP A 602 29.97 -2.12 -4.11
CA TRP A 602 30.06 -1.27 -5.29
C TRP A 602 31.50 -0.89 -5.67
N THR A 603 32.35 -0.60 -4.68
CA THR A 603 33.79 -0.34 -4.90
C THR A 603 34.50 -1.57 -5.50
N HIS A 604 34.06 -2.78 -5.13
CA HIS A 604 34.52 -4.03 -5.73
C HIS A 604 33.86 -4.35 -7.08
N GLY A 605 33.04 -3.45 -7.61
CA GLY A 605 32.37 -3.62 -8.89
C GLY A 605 31.25 -4.65 -8.85
N ILE A 606 30.49 -4.71 -7.75
CA ILE A 606 29.36 -5.63 -7.59
C ILE A 606 28.05 -4.83 -7.50
N LEU A 607 27.11 -5.16 -8.38
CA LEU A 607 25.73 -4.69 -8.30
C LEU A 607 24.92 -5.64 -7.42
N ILE A 608 24.28 -5.11 -6.38
CA ILE A 608 23.56 -5.90 -5.37
C ILE A 608 22.17 -5.33 -5.06
N THR A 609 21.26 -6.14 -4.53
CA THR A 609 19.99 -5.62 -4.00
C THR A 609 20.13 -5.31 -2.51
N PRO A 610 19.94 -4.06 -2.05
CA PRO A 610 19.81 -3.78 -0.61
C PRO A 610 18.52 -4.41 -0.08
N ALA A 611 18.60 -5.09 1.05
CA ALA A 611 17.46 -5.65 1.77
C ALA A 611 17.26 -4.87 3.06
N VAL A 612 16.30 -3.94 3.05
CA VAL A 612 16.00 -3.03 4.17
C VAL A 612 14.49 -2.97 4.40
N TYR A 613 14.07 -2.31 5.48
CA TYR A 613 12.66 -2.03 5.76
C TYR A 613 11.94 -1.36 4.57
N PRO A 614 10.67 -1.70 4.26
CA PRO A 614 9.77 -2.61 4.99
C PRO A 614 9.99 -4.11 4.69
N ALA A 615 10.87 -4.45 3.74
CA ALA A 615 11.07 -5.84 3.34
C ALA A 615 11.80 -6.68 4.39
N MET A 616 12.60 -6.03 5.26
CA MET A 616 13.30 -6.66 6.39
C MET A 616 13.05 -5.86 7.67
N PRO A 617 13.14 -6.49 8.87
CA PRO A 617 13.14 -5.78 10.14
C PRO A 617 14.27 -4.73 10.20
N LEU A 618 14.05 -3.63 10.93
CA LEU A 618 14.98 -2.49 10.98
C LEU A 618 16.39 -2.83 11.46
N ASP A 619 16.50 -3.76 12.41
CA ASP A 619 17.75 -4.21 13.01
C ASP A 619 18.41 -5.38 12.26
N ALA A 620 17.74 -5.90 11.22
CA ALA A 620 18.16 -7.09 10.47
C ALA A 620 18.28 -6.84 8.95
N GLY A 621 18.60 -5.62 8.56
CA GLY A 621 18.93 -5.28 7.17
C GLY A 621 20.19 -6.01 6.64
N GLY A 622 20.29 -6.11 5.33
CA GLY A 622 21.32 -6.89 4.67
C GLY A 622 21.49 -6.61 3.18
N VAL A 623 22.29 -7.43 2.54
CA VAL A 623 22.49 -7.42 1.09
C VAL A 623 22.04 -8.75 0.51
N ARG A 624 21.18 -8.69 -0.51
CA ARG A 624 20.55 -9.87 -1.12
C ARG A 624 21.20 -10.17 -2.46
N PHE A 625 21.94 -11.26 -2.52
CA PHE A 625 22.50 -11.82 -3.74
C PHE A 625 21.45 -12.67 -4.44
N SER A 626 21.29 -12.45 -5.75
CA SER A 626 20.50 -13.28 -6.65
C SER A 626 21.44 -14.05 -7.56
N MET A 627 21.57 -15.35 -7.35
CA MET A 627 22.46 -16.20 -8.13
C MET A 627 21.79 -16.66 -9.43
N THR A 628 22.48 -16.52 -10.56
CA THR A 628 22.01 -16.93 -11.88
C THR A 628 22.92 -17.98 -12.50
N ALA A 629 22.39 -18.73 -13.47
CA ALA A 629 23.15 -19.73 -14.22
C ALA A 629 24.25 -19.12 -15.10
N ALA A 630 24.31 -17.79 -15.25
CA ALA A 630 25.36 -17.08 -15.96
C ALA A 630 26.42 -16.46 -15.03
N ASN A 631 26.25 -16.56 -13.71
CA ASN A 631 27.32 -16.19 -12.79
C ASN A 631 28.46 -17.21 -12.85
N THR A 632 29.66 -16.81 -12.44
CA THR A 632 30.85 -17.68 -12.44
C THR A 632 31.47 -17.78 -11.04
N GLU A 633 32.24 -18.84 -10.79
CA GLU A 633 32.96 -19.02 -9.51
C GLU A 633 33.92 -17.86 -9.21
N ALA A 634 34.51 -17.25 -10.26
CA ALA A 634 35.38 -16.08 -10.12
C ALA A 634 34.62 -14.84 -9.61
N GLN A 635 33.39 -14.62 -10.09
CA GLN A 635 32.53 -13.55 -9.59
C GLN A 635 32.12 -13.80 -8.13
N VAL A 636 31.79 -15.05 -7.79
CA VAL A 636 31.50 -15.42 -6.38
C VAL A 636 32.72 -15.18 -5.48
N ALA A 637 33.93 -15.52 -5.94
CA ALA A 637 35.15 -15.25 -5.20
C ALA A 637 35.42 -13.75 -4.99
N ARG A 638 35.06 -12.90 -5.97
CA ARG A 638 35.13 -11.43 -5.82
C ARG A 638 34.12 -10.94 -4.79
N ALA A 639 32.88 -11.42 -4.82
CA ALA A 639 31.86 -11.11 -3.82
C ALA A 639 32.30 -11.48 -2.40
N LEU A 640 32.89 -12.65 -2.21
CA LEU A 640 33.47 -13.06 -0.92
C LEU A 640 34.64 -12.18 -0.48
N THR A 641 35.42 -11.64 -1.41
CA THR A 641 36.49 -10.69 -1.11
C THR A 641 35.94 -9.37 -0.58
N ALA A 642 34.89 -8.83 -1.21
CA ALA A 642 34.19 -7.65 -0.72
C ALA A 642 33.54 -7.88 0.66
N LEU A 643 32.89 -9.03 0.86
CA LEU A 643 32.33 -9.40 2.17
C LEU A 643 33.40 -9.52 3.27
N ARG A 644 34.60 -9.98 2.94
CA ARG A 644 35.72 -10.04 3.90
C ARG A 644 36.16 -8.66 4.35
N GLU A 645 36.16 -7.66 3.46
CA GLU A 645 36.45 -6.28 3.83
C GLU A 645 35.37 -5.73 4.77
N ILE A 646 34.10 -5.97 4.45
CA ILE A 646 32.97 -5.58 5.29
C ILE A 646 33.09 -6.22 6.69
N ALA A 647 33.46 -7.50 6.77
CA ALA A 647 33.64 -8.19 8.05
C ALA A 647 34.78 -7.62 8.91
N ARG A 648 35.86 -7.12 8.29
CA ARG A 648 37.01 -6.52 9.01
C ARG A 648 36.72 -5.12 9.55
N GLY A 649 35.75 -4.42 8.95
CA GLY A 649 35.30 -3.11 9.41
C GLY A 649 34.17 -3.14 10.44
N ARG A 650 33.79 -4.33 10.92
CA ARG A 650 32.77 -4.54 11.96
C ARG A 650 33.34 -4.45 13.37
#